data_AF-A0A7C5B6U4-F1
#
_entry.id   AF-A0A7C5B6U4-F1
#
_cell.length_a   1.000
_cell.length_b   1.000
_cell.length_c   1.000
_cell.angle_alpha   90.00
_cell.angle_beta   90.00
_cell.angle_gamma   90.00
#
_symmetry.space_group_name_H-M   'P 1'
#
loop_
_entity.id
_entity.type
_entity.pdbx_description
1 polymer ?
#
loop_
_entity_poly.entity_id
_entity_poly.type
_entity_poly.pdbx_seq_one_letter_code
_entity_poly.pdbx_strand_id
1 'polypeptide(L)'
;MSNKPSYYLPKHDITKPYITYTYITYIKKSYSIYSIFTVIFILFSVSLLLTSSLLYPQIYNPHSQKDDYQLQKTAPSQETYQKQNQEPSLNPLDPSLYHLSDYPYSLDYPYSLDYSHYIHYIHSNSDVRNLNNETYTDTAGLYLLEFEENGDRGVQPSEILEGSGEVTLEVMADRGPASSGSYIQEPRNINPYVYGQNYVIRVIDWIYPKANKTLVELVKQIKPSILRFPGGNPADECYWDRYNTPGLDYDTAPAPYTRTLRADYVDAYINFCRQIGAEPFMQVCLKYYNPSQAADLVKYCNKDKGYNIKYWEIGNEPDRYQYQNQPNYTVEQYIDEFMDYYYAMKEVDPSIKIMGSNPCVTRKIYEWLEPFLASVGTHCAVGTSHFYPLWASAPDPQYPNYPTIYNLLRYDTNDWTNSGMLFVEKFTKDMRNMMDKYSPGGEIGITEFSTASGGRNHTTELGGGTPGVSDTQAAAVWAADVLGRFGRNGVDIANYWIMASTHDQSFAMILENWSVRPIYYTYFLYANHFGNKALWTKSSQDDKVSIHASKSSDGSKLYLMVINKDITKTKSATVKISGFDPSYKGASYLLSSTNASSDKANINGWEINKNDVSGSVSKLPADIIQTGKNFNILLPPCSVACIEIPRAGSENPGINLTFPKEGDTIGGSIRVSADAIPSLGSLITKVEFQVDNNQPINDSSYPFEILWNTSEIEEGSHTLFATMYCTDGSTFSNSVNVSVKRNLALFEGTKLKSEGVANDFKLIDNLDMLNNYATFDLKKNDSNAIIEFPKPIEIELVKIRFWDGNPAKYTFRVEYSVNCTSWLGTSALTSDTGWQNVRFSNEKARFVRLVSENTTSDKFRVNEIQVFGKILDPLNAVIINVTPKYPIEYENITFVGKIDGSFELMNATWSSDLDGILELKEDAEYNISDFESMLIVKLSPGKHNITFKATDLSGLVDYANFELTVFGEKSVPRVFIVNLSTTKLQKGEILTAEAICEDYENDVEEFFWFSNITGLVSTSNKLEVSNLSKGVHEISLRARDSMGFWSNESKIIVEVFGLDNKIPIAQIVKKQTHGTLGKEITFEGRGIDEDGTIVGYEWYSDKDGLLATSPKFSTKNLTKGEHNISFRVLDNDGAWSENVSFKIKIEEENKNSTCGLYLGLNIASILIVITVVSTSVIYSKIYSKKKGKRGNKKKGKKR
;
A
#
# COMPACT_ATOMS: atom_id res chain seq x y z
N MET A 1 -6.57 72.33 -21.62
CA MET A 1 -5.98 73.28 -20.66
C MET A 1 -5.86 72.55 -19.33
N SER A 2 -4.74 72.34 -18.64
CA SER A 2 -3.30 72.74 -18.73
C SER A 2 -2.88 73.07 -17.27
N ASN A 3 -1.79 72.61 -16.65
CA ASN A 3 -0.53 71.95 -17.09
C ASN A 3 -0.29 70.62 -16.30
N LYS A 4 0.70 69.72 -16.49
CA LYS A 4 2.06 69.66 -17.13
C LYS A 4 3.21 70.40 -16.41
N PRO A 5 4.51 70.06 -16.65
CA PRO A 5 5.12 68.94 -17.43
C PRO A 5 5.56 67.75 -16.51
N SER A 6 6.11 66.59 -16.92
CA SER A 6 6.46 65.90 -18.20
C SER A 6 7.83 66.12 -18.89
N TYR A 7 8.87 65.33 -18.54
CA TYR A 7 10.13 65.08 -19.32
C TYR A 7 10.71 63.67 -18.98
N TYR A 8 11.41 62.90 -19.84
CA TYR A 8 11.73 63.03 -21.28
C TYR A 8 11.82 61.61 -21.97
N LEU A 9 11.79 61.59 -23.31
CA LEU A 9 12.00 60.46 -24.28
C LEU A 9 13.44 60.55 -24.91
N PRO A 10 13.94 59.69 -25.86
CA PRO A 10 13.29 58.81 -26.88
C PRO A 10 14.02 57.42 -27.10
N LYS A 11 14.08 56.64 -28.22
CA LYS A 11 13.55 56.62 -29.64
C LYS A 11 13.74 55.22 -30.32
N HIS A 12 12.93 54.87 -31.34
CA HIS A 12 13.19 54.02 -32.56
C HIS A 12 13.71 52.55 -32.49
N ASP A 13 13.34 51.61 -33.40
CA ASP A 13 12.23 51.47 -34.39
C ASP A 13 12.21 50.03 -35.04
N ILE A 14 11.76 49.89 -36.32
CA ILE A 14 12.05 48.81 -37.33
C ILE A 14 10.95 47.74 -37.59
N THR A 15 11.13 46.94 -38.67
CA THR A 15 10.15 46.22 -39.53
C THR A 15 10.08 44.68 -39.31
N LYS A 16 8.94 43.94 -39.42
CA LYS A 16 7.95 43.64 -40.54
C LYS A 16 8.42 42.51 -41.52
N PRO A 17 7.57 41.78 -42.30
CA PRO A 17 6.10 41.84 -42.48
C PRO A 17 5.26 40.52 -42.80
N TYR A 18 3.91 40.64 -42.84
CA TYR A 18 2.88 39.84 -43.59
C TYR A 18 2.63 38.34 -43.24
N ILE A 19 1.47 37.70 -43.51
CA ILE A 19 0.37 37.96 -44.49
C ILE A 19 -1.04 38.19 -43.84
N THR A 20 -2.17 37.65 -44.34
CA THR A 20 -3.58 38.13 -44.11
C THR A 20 -4.67 37.11 -44.59
N TYR A 21 -5.96 37.33 -44.23
CA TYR A 21 -7.25 36.65 -44.59
C TYR A 21 -7.64 35.39 -43.76
N THR A 22 -8.87 35.11 -43.27
CA THR A 22 -10.29 35.61 -43.40
C THR A 22 -11.23 34.78 -44.31
N TYR A 23 -12.51 34.62 -43.89
CA TYR A 23 -13.63 33.78 -44.41
C TYR A 23 -13.55 32.27 -44.06
N ILE A 24 -14.63 31.49 -43.82
CA ILE A 24 -16.10 31.66 -44.01
C ILE A 24 -16.92 31.37 -42.71
N THR A 25 -18.24 31.61 -42.72
CA THR A 25 -19.18 31.66 -41.58
C THR A 25 -19.95 30.38 -41.18
N TYR A 26 -20.44 30.36 -39.92
CA TYR A 26 -21.87 30.21 -39.48
C TYR A 26 -22.24 29.03 -38.52
N ILE A 27 -22.85 29.38 -37.35
CA ILE A 27 -23.76 28.55 -36.50
C ILE A 27 -23.12 27.30 -35.80
N LYS A 28 -23.34 26.96 -34.50
CA LYS A 28 -24.30 27.34 -33.42
C LYS A 28 -23.70 26.98 -32.03
N LYS A 29 -24.12 27.66 -30.95
CA LYS A 29 -24.21 27.22 -29.52
C LYS A 29 -23.02 26.43 -28.88
N SER A 30 -22.47 26.77 -27.71
CA SER A 30 -22.85 27.72 -26.62
C SER A 30 -21.55 28.30 -26.01
N TYR A 31 -21.32 28.61 -24.71
CA TYR A 31 -22.06 28.65 -23.43
C TYR A 31 -21.33 29.63 -22.49
N SER A 32 -22.02 30.51 -21.74
CA SER A 32 -21.57 31.01 -20.41
C SER A 32 -22.64 31.85 -19.68
N ILE A 33 -22.93 31.46 -18.43
CA ILE A 33 -23.22 32.26 -17.22
C ILE A 33 -23.97 33.61 -17.35
N TYR A 34 -25.16 33.71 -16.73
CA TYR A 34 -25.35 34.53 -15.50
C TYR A 34 -26.66 34.21 -14.72
N SER A 35 -26.49 33.96 -13.41
CA SER A 35 -27.41 34.14 -12.25
C SER A 35 -28.90 33.74 -12.28
N ILE A 36 -29.20 32.70 -11.48
CA ILE A 36 -30.23 32.64 -10.40
C ILE A 36 -31.73 32.45 -10.76
N PHE A 37 -32.36 31.56 -9.97
CA PHE A 37 -33.76 31.08 -10.06
C PHE A 37 -34.75 31.91 -9.24
N THR A 38 -36.03 31.87 -9.63
CA THR A 38 -37.17 31.59 -8.72
C THR A 38 -38.26 30.87 -9.51
N VAL A 39 -39.00 29.94 -8.89
CA VAL A 39 -39.93 29.01 -9.57
C VAL A 39 -41.33 29.04 -8.96
N ILE A 40 -42.32 29.16 -9.86
CA ILE A 40 -43.71 28.64 -9.90
C ILE A 40 -44.46 28.43 -8.55
N PHE A 41 -45.59 29.09 -8.23
CA PHE A 41 -46.96 29.14 -8.82
C PHE A 41 -47.95 28.08 -8.25
N ILE A 42 -49.12 28.57 -7.78
CA ILE A 42 -50.48 27.94 -7.88
C ILE A 42 -50.80 26.64 -7.09
N LEU A 43 -52.05 26.37 -6.65
CA LEU A 43 -53.16 27.17 -6.06
C LEU A 43 -54.33 26.23 -5.63
N PHE A 44 -55.28 26.78 -4.87
CA PHE A 44 -56.72 26.42 -4.80
C PHE A 44 -57.26 25.21 -3.99
N SER A 45 -58.32 25.52 -3.21
CA SER A 45 -59.45 24.68 -2.73
C SER A 45 -59.19 23.44 -1.85
N VAL A 46 -60.07 23.00 -0.95
CA VAL A 46 -61.13 23.54 -0.05
C VAL A 46 -61.84 22.31 0.54
N SER A 47 -62.17 22.35 1.82
CA SER A 47 -62.72 21.27 2.66
C SER A 47 -64.12 20.75 2.24
N LEU A 48 -64.52 19.55 2.72
CA LEU A 48 -65.72 19.36 3.58
C LEU A 48 -65.95 17.91 4.12
N LEU A 49 -66.44 17.80 5.38
CA LEU A 49 -67.19 16.66 6.02
C LEU A 49 -66.44 15.31 6.19
N LEU A 50 -66.68 14.41 7.17
CA LEU A 50 -67.39 14.32 8.47
C LEU A 50 -66.78 13.07 9.23
N THR A 51 -67.14 12.58 10.44
CA THR A 51 -68.28 12.75 11.38
C THR A 51 -67.86 12.89 12.86
N SER A 52 -68.84 13.26 13.70
CA SER A 52 -69.04 12.91 15.12
C SER A 52 -68.82 11.42 15.47
N SER A 53 -68.37 10.95 16.66
CA SER A 53 -68.51 11.32 18.10
C SER A 53 -69.84 10.89 18.78
N LEU A 54 -69.82 10.07 19.85
CA LEU A 54 -70.74 10.08 21.03
C LEU A 54 -70.50 8.97 22.10
N LEU A 55 -71.18 9.12 23.25
CA LEU A 55 -71.04 8.59 24.64
C LEU A 55 -71.23 7.06 24.97
N TYR A 56 -70.88 6.75 26.24
CA TYR A 56 -71.25 5.63 27.17
C TYR A 56 -72.74 5.15 27.13
N PRO A 57 -73.18 3.99 27.75
CA PRO A 57 -72.78 3.49 29.10
C PRO A 57 -72.85 1.96 29.50
N GLN A 58 -72.26 1.64 30.68
CA GLN A 58 -72.51 0.48 31.61
C GLN A 58 -72.19 -0.97 31.08
N ILE A 59 -72.04 -2.07 31.86
CA ILE A 59 -72.74 -2.61 33.07
C ILE A 59 -71.83 -3.48 33.99
N TYR A 60 -72.01 -3.34 35.34
CA TYR A 60 -71.72 -4.25 36.49
C TYR A 60 -70.33 -4.49 37.15
N ASN A 61 -70.45 -4.97 38.41
CA ASN A 61 -69.53 -5.28 39.53
C ASN A 61 -70.22 -6.49 40.30
N PRO A 62 -69.87 -7.00 41.52
CA PRO A 62 -68.72 -6.80 42.41
C PRO A 62 -68.10 -8.09 43.03
N HIS A 63 -67.08 -7.94 43.90
CA HIS A 63 -66.84 -8.59 45.23
C HIS A 63 -65.34 -8.38 45.63
N SER A 64 -64.94 -7.59 46.64
CA SER A 64 -64.98 -7.78 48.12
C SER A 64 -64.02 -8.87 48.65
N GLN A 65 -63.20 -8.72 49.71
CA GLN A 65 -63.02 -7.62 50.69
C GLN A 65 -61.78 -7.88 51.61
N LYS A 66 -61.08 -6.83 52.10
CA LYS A 66 -60.38 -6.73 53.42
C LYS A 66 -59.21 -7.71 53.76
N ASP A 67 -58.35 -7.51 54.79
CA ASP A 67 -58.28 -6.55 55.92
C ASP A 67 -56.81 -6.16 56.30
N ASP A 68 -56.61 -5.20 57.22
CA ASP A 68 -55.31 -4.67 57.71
C ASP A 68 -54.49 -5.59 58.66
N TYR A 69 -53.19 -5.29 58.87
CA TYR A 69 -52.62 -5.07 60.23
C TYR A 69 -51.23 -4.35 60.23
N GLN A 70 -50.89 -3.69 61.34
CA GLN A 70 -49.67 -2.88 61.59
C GLN A 70 -48.83 -3.40 62.77
N LEU A 71 -47.52 -3.13 62.81
CA LEU A 71 -46.72 -2.95 64.05
C LEU A 71 -45.32 -2.33 63.81
N GLN A 72 -44.56 -2.01 64.88
CA GLN A 72 -43.45 -1.02 64.88
C GLN A 72 -42.11 -1.54 65.44
N LYS A 73 -41.02 -0.79 65.15
CA LYS A 73 -39.70 -0.71 65.87
C LYS A 73 -38.78 -1.95 65.70
N THR A 74 -37.46 -1.90 65.92
CA THR A 74 -36.57 -0.90 66.60
C THR A 74 -35.16 -0.87 65.95
N ALA A 75 -34.29 0.04 66.39
CA ALA A 75 -32.83 0.08 66.13
C ALA A 75 -32.10 0.33 67.50
N PRO A 76 -30.79 0.67 67.60
CA PRO A 76 -29.61 0.43 66.74
C PRO A 76 -28.41 -0.19 67.53
N SER A 77 -27.23 -0.36 66.92
CA SER A 77 -25.93 -0.17 67.61
C SER A 77 -24.75 0.06 66.64
N GLN A 78 -23.75 0.82 67.09
CA GLN A 78 -22.40 0.90 66.52
C GLN A 78 -21.43 0.22 67.50
N GLU A 79 -20.20 -0.10 67.07
CA GLU A 79 -19.01 0.28 67.85
C GLU A 79 -17.73 0.35 66.99
N THR A 80 -16.60 0.74 67.58
CA THR A 80 -15.42 1.29 66.87
C THR A 80 -14.12 1.04 67.65
N TYR A 81 -13.00 0.72 67.00
CA TYR A 81 -11.59 0.95 67.41
C TYR A 81 -10.70 0.68 66.16
N GLN A 82 -9.76 1.52 65.69
CA GLN A 82 -8.53 2.10 66.27
C GLN A 82 -7.55 1.03 66.82
N LYS A 83 -6.22 1.06 66.55
CA LYS A 83 -5.36 2.17 66.07
C LYS A 83 -3.94 1.71 65.59
N GLN A 84 -3.39 2.43 64.61
CA GLN A 84 -1.99 2.94 64.48
C GLN A 84 -0.70 2.08 64.61
N ASN A 85 0.30 2.49 63.79
CA ASN A 85 1.77 2.44 63.99
C ASN A 85 2.48 1.07 63.87
N GLN A 86 3.77 0.95 63.47
CA GLN A 86 4.79 1.95 63.08
C GLN A 86 5.88 1.33 62.15
N GLU A 87 6.63 2.17 61.42
CA GLU A 87 7.93 1.84 60.76
C GLU A 87 9.10 1.85 61.81
N PRO A 88 10.42 1.74 61.47
CA PRO A 88 11.11 1.46 60.17
C PRO A 88 12.31 0.47 60.25
N SER A 89 13.03 0.25 59.13
CA SER A 89 14.50 0.52 58.95
C SER A 89 15.33 -0.45 58.06
N LEU A 90 15.86 0.11 56.95
CA LEU A 90 17.25 0.08 56.45
C LEU A 90 18.14 -1.21 56.47
N ASN A 91 18.45 -1.73 55.26
CA ASN A 91 19.80 -1.95 54.66
C ASN A 91 20.93 -2.76 55.38
N PRO A 92 22.02 -3.19 54.67
CA PRO A 92 22.19 -3.62 53.26
C PRO A 92 23.17 -4.83 53.08
N LEU A 93 23.48 -5.24 51.82
CA LEU A 93 24.68 -6.01 51.37
C LEU A 93 24.84 -7.48 51.92
N ASP A 94 25.45 -8.48 51.26
CA ASP A 94 25.82 -8.66 49.83
C ASP A 94 25.76 -10.19 49.42
N PRO A 95 26.79 -11.02 49.07
CA PRO A 95 26.57 -12.07 48.05
C PRO A 95 27.02 -13.53 48.36
N SER A 96 26.69 -14.42 47.41
CA SER A 96 27.30 -15.73 47.06
C SER A 96 26.95 -17.02 47.85
N LEU A 97 26.51 -18.04 47.07
CA LEU A 97 26.90 -19.48 47.03
C LEU A 97 27.05 -20.28 48.37
N TYR A 98 26.59 -21.54 48.52
CA TYR A 98 26.21 -22.61 47.57
C TYR A 98 25.34 -23.71 48.26
N HIS A 99 24.51 -24.44 47.49
CA HIS A 99 24.02 -25.83 47.68
C HIS A 99 23.24 -26.32 48.94
N LEU A 100 22.08 -26.96 48.66
CA LEU A 100 21.50 -28.19 49.29
C LEU A 100 21.08 -28.12 50.80
N SER A 101 20.00 -28.77 51.28
CA SER A 101 19.02 -29.72 50.72
C SER A 101 17.64 -29.68 51.43
N ASP A 102 16.73 -30.53 50.96
CA ASP A 102 15.59 -31.17 51.67
C ASP A 102 14.21 -30.50 51.87
N TYR A 103 13.21 -31.39 51.70
CA TYR A 103 11.75 -31.31 51.83
C TYR A 103 11.25 -31.00 53.26
N PRO A 104 10.02 -30.45 53.45
CA PRO A 104 8.85 -31.35 53.55
C PRO A 104 7.49 -30.85 52.99
N TYR A 105 6.75 -31.85 52.46
CA TYR A 105 5.30 -32.08 52.54
C TYR A 105 4.37 -31.07 53.26
N SER A 106 3.39 -30.58 52.49
CA SER A 106 1.93 -30.78 52.73
C SER A 106 1.23 -30.03 53.90
N LEU A 107 -0.10 -29.87 53.96
CA LEU A 107 -1.25 -30.23 53.08
C LEU A 107 -2.42 -29.30 53.50
N ASP A 108 -3.32 -28.90 52.60
CA ASP A 108 -4.77 -29.25 52.67
C ASP A 108 -5.72 -28.44 51.75
N TYR A 109 -6.68 -29.19 51.18
CA TYR A 109 -8.01 -28.78 50.68
C TYR A 109 -8.14 -27.83 49.46
N PRO A 110 -9.28 -27.88 48.71
CA PRO A 110 -9.18 -28.05 47.26
C PRO A 110 -10.14 -27.16 46.45
N TYR A 111 -10.14 -27.30 45.11
CA TYR A 111 -11.40 -27.39 44.36
C TYR A 111 -11.23 -28.23 43.09
N SER A 112 -12.05 -29.28 42.96
CA SER A 112 -12.30 -29.96 41.69
C SER A 112 -13.64 -29.48 41.12
N LEU A 113 -13.71 -29.28 39.81
CA LEU A 113 -14.98 -29.27 39.08
C LEU A 113 -14.84 -30.05 37.77
N ASP A 114 -15.85 -30.88 37.51
CA ASP A 114 -15.94 -31.87 36.43
C ASP A 114 -16.76 -31.27 35.27
N TYR A 115 -16.36 -31.59 34.02
CA TYR A 115 -17.12 -31.26 32.81
C TYR A 115 -17.19 -32.45 31.84
N SER A 116 -17.60 -33.61 32.38
CA SER A 116 -18.23 -34.68 31.61
C SER A 116 -19.69 -34.33 31.26
N HIS A 117 -20.20 -34.95 30.19
CA HIS A 117 -21.57 -34.81 29.60
C HIS A 117 -21.84 -33.57 28.71
N TYR A 118 -21.72 -33.78 27.40
CA TYR A 118 -22.92 -33.87 26.55
C TYR A 118 -22.63 -34.70 25.29
N ILE A 119 -23.32 -35.83 25.12
CA ILE A 119 -23.30 -36.65 23.90
C ILE A 119 -24.72 -36.75 23.38
N HIS A 120 -24.91 -36.55 22.08
CA HIS A 120 -26.07 -37.07 21.36
C HIS A 120 -25.62 -37.97 20.21
N TYR A 121 -26.36 -39.05 19.99
CA TYR A 121 -25.96 -40.19 19.16
C TYR A 121 -25.94 -39.89 17.66
N ILE A 122 -24.88 -40.35 16.98
CA ILE A 122 -24.99 -41.18 15.77
C ILE A 122 -24.05 -42.40 15.93
N HIS A 123 -24.49 -43.59 15.52
CA HIS A 123 -23.70 -44.84 15.55
C HIS A 123 -23.21 -45.24 14.15
N SER A 124 -21.96 -45.70 14.05
CA SER A 124 -21.58 -46.87 13.24
C SER A 124 -20.15 -47.34 13.58
N ASN A 125 -19.95 -48.65 13.69
CA ASN A 125 -18.67 -49.26 14.11
C ASN A 125 -17.70 -49.47 12.93
N SER A 126 -16.39 -49.45 13.21
CA SER A 126 -15.45 -50.48 12.72
C SER A 126 -14.16 -50.47 13.53
N ASP A 127 -13.65 -51.65 13.89
CA ASP A 127 -12.52 -51.85 14.80
C ASP A 127 -11.17 -51.28 14.30
N VAL A 128 -10.36 -50.79 15.25
CA VAL A 128 -8.89 -50.69 15.10
C VAL A 128 -8.26 -51.44 16.27
N ARG A 129 -7.30 -52.33 15.97
CA ARG A 129 -6.54 -53.06 16.98
C ARG A 129 -5.31 -52.26 17.41
N ASN A 130 -5.02 -52.27 18.71
CA ASN A 130 -3.72 -51.85 19.23
C ASN A 130 -2.58 -52.65 18.58
N LEU A 131 -1.47 -51.98 18.31
CA LEU A 131 -0.15 -52.50 18.66
C LEU A 131 0.80 -51.33 18.98
N ASN A 132 1.35 -51.35 20.19
CA ASN A 132 2.58 -50.64 20.52
C ASN A 132 3.75 -51.40 19.83
N ASN A 133 5.01 -50.97 19.80
CA ASN A 133 5.73 -49.96 20.58
C ASN A 133 7.06 -49.72 19.85
N GLU A 134 7.61 -48.51 19.80
CA GLU A 134 9.07 -48.30 19.89
C GLU A 134 9.45 -46.83 20.10
N THR A 135 10.56 -46.62 20.80
CA THR A 135 10.94 -45.32 21.37
C THR A 135 12.02 -44.62 20.55
N TYR A 136 11.74 -43.41 20.08
CA TYR A 136 12.78 -42.47 19.65
C TYR A 136 13.24 -41.63 20.85
N THR A 137 14.48 -41.85 21.28
CA THR A 137 15.21 -40.89 22.12
C THR A 137 15.81 -39.83 21.20
N ASP A 138 15.13 -38.70 21.05
CA ASP A 138 15.66 -37.56 20.30
C ASP A 138 16.82 -36.91 21.07
N THR A 139 17.86 -36.48 20.36
CA THR A 139 19.02 -35.78 20.94
C THR A 139 19.41 -34.64 20.01
N ALA A 140 19.10 -33.41 20.43
CA ALA A 140 19.36 -32.22 19.63
C ALA A 140 20.85 -32.07 19.31
N GLY A 141 21.18 -32.09 18.02
CA GLY A 141 22.51 -31.78 17.49
C GLY A 141 22.38 -30.90 16.26
N LEU A 142 23.06 -29.74 16.27
CA LEU A 142 23.18 -28.93 15.06
C LEU A 142 24.02 -29.72 14.04
N TYR A 143 23.46 -29.97 12.87
CA TYR A 143 24.22 -30.25 11.67
C TYR A 143 23.85 -29.23 10.60
N LEU A 144 24.71 -28.22 10.47
CA LEU A 144 24.98 -27.61 9.18
C LEU A 144 25.46 -28.75 8.26
N LEU A 145 24.73 -28.98 7.18
CA LEU A 145 25.22 -29.76 6.04
C LEU A 145 25.38 -28.79 4.89
N GLU A 146 26.62 -28.38 4.69
CA GLU A 146 27.08 -27.79 3.45
C GLU A 146 26.82 -28.79 2.31
N PHE A 147 26.31 -28.30 1.18
CA PHE A 147 26.23 -29.06 -0.05
C PHE A 147 27.04 -28.34 -1.12
N GLU A 148 27.99 -29.07 -1.70
CA GLU A 148 28.94 -28.55 -2.69
C GLU A 148 28.21 -28.05 -3.96
N GLU A 149 28.65 -26.90 -4.49
CA GLU A 149 28.14 -26.35 -5.75
C GLU A 149 28.52 -27.24 -6.95
N ASN A 150 27.68 -28.20 -7.30
CA ASN A 150 27.69 -28.81 -8.64
C ASN A 150 26.77 -28.00 -9.58
N GLY A 151 27.35 -27.01 -10.24
CA GLY A 151 26.67 -26.22 -11.26
C GLY A 151 26.35 -27.00 -12.54
N ASP A 152 25.58 -26.36 -13.42
CA ASP A 152 25.33 -26.75 -14.81
C ASP A 152 24.80 -28.18 -15.06
N ARG A 153 23.53 -28.40 -14.66
CA ARG A 153 22.54 -28.98 -15.59
C ARG A 153 21.22 -28.21 -15.55
N GLY A 154 20.87 -27.56 -16.65
CA GLY A 154 19.51 -27.09 -16.88
C GLY A 154 18.53 -28.28 -16.84
N VAL A 155 17.54 -28.22 -15.95
CA VAL A 155 16.61 -29.33 -15.71
C VAL A 155 15.69 -29.52 -16.92
N GLN A 156 15.98 -30.55 -17.72
CA GLN A 156 15.05 -31.09 -18.70
C GLN A 156 13.80 -31.62 -17.97
N PRO A 157 12.55 -31.28 -18.37
CA PRO A 157 11.35 -31.55 -17.55
C PRO A 157 10.93 -33.03 -17.37
N SER A 158 11.77 -34.02 -17.73
CA SER A 158 11.36 -35.42 -17.90
C SER A 158 11.73 -36.38 -16.77
N GLU A 159 12.76 -36.12 -15.95
CA GLU A 159 13.29 -37.11 -14.99
C GLU A 159 13.56 -36.54 -13.59
N ILE A 160 12.53 -36.58 -12.74
CA ILE A 160 12.54 -37.05 -11.34
C ILE A 160 11.05 -37.15 -10.92
N LEU A 161 10.49 -38.36 -10.94
CA LEU A 161 9.09 -38.63 -10.58
C LEU A 161 8.93 -39.85 -9.66
N GLU A 162 9.90 -40.11 -8.80
CA GLU A 162 9.76 -41.08 -7.71
C GLU A 162 9.37 -40.39 -6.40
N GLY A 163 8.08 -40.40 -6.08
CA GLY A 163 7.55 -40.06 -4.74
C GLY A 163 6.54 -38.90 -4.66
N SER A 164 6.24 -38.20 -5.76
CA SER A 164 5.17 -37.19 -5.77
C SER A 164 3.80 -37.85 -5.98
N GLY A 165 3.10 -38.17 -4.89
CA GLY A 165 1.71 -38.62 -4.95
C GLY A 165 0.81 -37.53 -5.55
N GLU A 166 0.27 -37.80 -6.75
CA GLU A 166 -0.53 -36.86 -7.56
C GLU A 166 -1.70 -36.25 -6.77
N VAL A 167 -1.73 -34.92 -6.65
CA VAL A 167 -2.83 -34.23 -5.97
C VAL A 167 -3.92 -33.90 -6.98
N THR A 168 -5.15 -34.36 -6.75
CA THR A 168 -6.31 -33.88 -7.51
C THR A 168 -6.90 -32.65 -6.84
N LEU A 169 -7.10 -31.60 -7.63
CA LEU A 169 -7.72 -30.34 -7.24
C LEU A 169 -9.01 -30.17 -8.06
N GLU A 170 -10.16 -30.00 -7.41
CA GLU A 170 -11.49 -29.86 -8.03
C GLU A 170 -11.97 -28.42 -7.91
N VAL A 171 -12.49 -27.86 -9.01
CA VAL A 171 -13.08 -26.51 -9.08
C VAL A 171 -14.47 -26.58 -9.72
N MET A 172 -15.50 -26.12 -9.01
CA MET A 172 -16.88 -26.04 -9.53
C MET A 172 -17.28 -24.58 -9.71
N ALA A 173 -17.30 -24.13 -10.97
CA ALA A 173 -17.42 -22.72 -11.33
C ALA A 173 -18.87 -22.23 -11.54
N ASP A 174 -19.81 -23.15 -11.76
CA ASP A 174 -21.25 -22.89 -11.79
C ASP A 174 -21.86 -23.04 -10.40
N ARG A 175 -21.79 -24.22 -9.79
CA ARG A 175 -22.51 -24.61 -8.57
C ARG A 175 -21.75 -25.65 -7.74
N GLY A 176 -21.67 -25.47 -6.42
CA GLY A 176 -21.08 -26.46 -5.52
C GLY A 176 -21.92 -27.75 -5.40
N PRO A 177 -21.35 -28.85 -4.85
CA PRO A 177 -22.08 -30.09 -4.67
C PRO A 177 -23.20 -29.92 -3.64
N ALA A 178 -24.36 -30.55 -3.90
CA ALA A 178 -25.45 -30.56 -2.94
C ALA A 178 -25.08 -31.39 -1.71
N SER A 179 -25.06 -30.76 -0.53
CA SER A 179 -24.92 -31.47 0.75
C SER A 179 -26.19 -32.23 1.10
N SER A 180 -26.06 -33.28 1.92
CA SER A 180 -27.18 -34.14 2.34
C SER A 180 -28.12 -33.44 3.33
N GLY A 181 -28.93 -32.50 2.84
CA GLY A 181 -30.01 -31.86 3.60
C GLY A 181 -30.30 -30.39 3.27
N SER A 182 -29.47 -29.70 2.47
CA SER A 182 -29.62 -28.27 2.18
C SER A 182 -29.12 -27.87 0.80
N TYR A 183 -29.55 -26.69 0.34
CA TYR A 183 -29.44 -26.23 -1.05
C TYR A 183 -27.99 -26.13 -1.55
N ILE A 184 -27.84 -26.35 -2.86
CA ILE A 184 -26.66 -26.04 -3.66
C ILE A 184 -26.15 -24.64 -3.30
N GLN A 185 -24.86 -24.51 -2.94
CA GLN A 185 -24.24 -23.20 -2.82
C GLN A 185 -23.95 -22.63 -4.21
N GLU A 186 -24.67 -21.55 -4.54
CA GLU A 186 -24.27 -20.61 -5.57
C GLU A 186 -22.96 -19.90 -5.17
N PRO A 187 -22.08 -19.55 -6.13
CA PRO A 187 -20.89 -18.75 -5.91
C PRO A 187 -21.14 -17.48 -5.10
N ARG A 188 -20.46 -17.36 -3.95
CA ARG A 188 -20.58 -16.20 -3.05
C ARG A 188 -19.80 -15.01 -3.59
N ASN A 189 -20.36 -13.81 -3.49
CA ASN A 189 -19.57 -12.60 -3.68
C ASN A 189 -18.57 -12.50 -2.53
N ILE A 190 -17.28 -12.29 -2.85
CA ILE A 190 -16.27 -11.93 -1.86
C ILE A 190 -16.47 -10.44 -1.56
N ASN A 191 -16.69 -10.11 -0.29
CA ASN A 191 -16.70 -8.72 0.15
C ASN A 191 -15.27 -8.18 0.01
N PRO A 192 -15.02 -7.07 -0.74
CA PRO A 192 -13.66 -6.57 -0.94
C PRO A 192 -12.96 -6.26 0.38
N TYR A 193 -13.70 -5.98 1.46
CA TYR A 193 -13.19 -5.72 2.82
C TYR A 193 -12.49 -6.93 3.48
N VAL A 194 -12.52 -8.12 2.88
CA VAL A 194 -11.65 -9.27 3.23
C VAL A 194 -10.16 -8.99 2.98
N TYR A 195 -9.83 -8.04 2.10
CA TYR A 195 -8.46 -7.60 1.83
C TYR A 195 -8.08 -6.29 2.55
N GLY A 196 -8.69 -6.07 3.72
CA GLY A 196 -8.43 -4.90 4.55
C GLY A 196 -7.11 -4.96 5.30
N GLN A 197 -6.74 -3.84 5.90
CA GLN A 197 -5.45 -3.65 6.60
C GLN A 197 -5.63 -2.89 7.92
N ASN A 198 -4.68 -3.07 8.85
CA ASN A 198 -4.51 -2.19 10.01
C ASN A 198 -3.42 -1.15 9.74
N TYR A 199 -3.63 0.06 10.27
CA TYR A 199 -2.63 1.12 10.36
C TYR A 199 -2.58 1.65 11.80
N VAL A 200 -1.45 1.49 12.47
CA VAL A 200 -1.28 1.89 13.87
C VAL A 200 -0.85 3.36 13.95
N ILE A 201 -1.43 4.10 14.88
CA ILE A 201 -1.07 5.50 15.14
C ILE A 201 0.41 5.72 15.51
N ARG A 202 1.15 4.68 15.95
CA ARG A 202 2.61 4.74 16.18
C ARG A 202 3.42 5.13 14.94
N VAL A 203 2.88 4.94 13.73
CA VAL A 203 3.53 5.36 12.47
C VAL A 203 2.86 6.57 11.82
N ILE A 204 2.14 7.39 12.59
CA ILE A 204 1.38 8.56 12.09
C ILE A 204 2.23 9.51 11.22
N ASP A 205 3.52 9.70 11.54
CA ASP A 205 4.44 10.58 10.81
C ASP A 205 4.73 10.15 9.37
N TRP A 206 4.38 8.91 8.97
CA TRP A 206 4.46 8.51 7.56
C TRP A 206 3.25 9.01 6.74
N ILE A 207 2.16 9.46 7.40
CA ILE A 207 0.96 10.03 6.78
C ILE A 207 0.65 11.49 7.15
N TYR A 208 1.13 11.97 8.30
CA TYR A 208 0.99 13.33 8.82
C TYR A 208 2.29 14.15 8.64
N PRO A 209 2.23 15.45 8.32
CA PRO A 209 1.05 16.21 7.88
C PRO A 209 0.62 15.87 6.43
N LYS A 210 1.44 15.10 5.71
CA LYS A 210 1.17 14.65 4.34
C LYS A 210 1.85 13.30 4.09
N ALA A 211 1.12 12.37 3.48
CA ALA A 211 1.61 11.03 3.27
C ALA A 211 2.85 10.92 2.36
N ASN A 212 3.78 10.07 2.81
CA ASN A 212 4.95 9.68 2.06
C ASN A 212 4.53 9.08 0.71
N LYS A 213 5.13 9.59 -0.38
CA LYS A 213 4.79 9.19 -1.74
C LYS A 213 5.03 7.69 -1.98
N THR A 214 6.14 7.15 -1.50
CA THR A 214 6.53 5.75 -1.66
C THR A 214 5.56 4.83 -0.91
N LEU A 215 5.15 5.19 0.30
CA LEU A 215 4.08 4.48 1.04
C LEU A 215 2.77 4.46 0.23
N VAL A 216 2.34 5.61 -0.29
CA VAL A 216 1.11 5.71 -1.10
C VAL A 216 1.20 4.87 -2.38
N GLU A 217 2.36 4.80 -3.03
CA GLU A 217 2.55 3.99 -4.24
C GLU A 217 2.61 2.48 -3.94
N LEU A 218 3.28 2.06 -2.87
CA LEU A 218 3.29 0.65 -2.41
C LEU A 218 1.88 0.19 -2.04
N VAL A 219 1.21 0.92 -1.14
CA VAL A 219 -0.11 0.54 -0.64
C VAL A 219 -1.16 0.53 -1.77
N LYS A 220 -1.00 1.32 -2.82
CA LYS A 220 -1.84 1.25 -4.04
C LYS A 220 -1.71 -0.05 -4.84
N GLN A 221 -0.60 -0.78 -4.75
CA GLN A 221 -0.47 -2.05 -5.48
C GLN A 221 -1.28 -3.18 -4.82
N ILE A 222 -1.29 -3.21 -3.48
CA ILE A 222 -2.05 -4.16 -2.65
C ILE A 222 -3.51 -3.73 -2.39
N LYS A 223 -3.89 -2.51 -2.79
CA LYS A 223 -5.28 -1.99 -2.85
C LYS A 223 -6.13 -2.31 -1.61
N PRO A 224 -5.73 -1.91 -0.39
CA PRO A 224 -6.55 -2.16 0.79
C PRO A 224 -7.90 -1.46 0.63
N SER A 225 -8.95 -2.25 0.67
CA SER A 225 -10.33 -1.82 0.46
C SER A 225 -10.91 -1.11 1.69
N ILE A 226 -10.38 -1.41 2.87
CA ILE A 226 -10.73 -0.85 4.18
C ILE A 226 -9.48 -0.77 5.07
N LEU A 227 -9.34 0.30 5.85
CA LEU A 227 -8.15 0.55 6.68
C LEU A 227 -8.55 0.90 8.12
N ARG A 228 -8.23 0.03 9.08
CA ARG A 228 -8.51 0.21 10.52
C ARG A 228 -7.47 1.14 11.17
N PHE A 229 -7.93 2.14 11.92
CA PHE A 229 -7.13 3.17 12.60
C PHE A 229 -7.92 3.69 13.83
N PRO A 230 -7.32 4.15 14.95
CA PRO A 230 -5.89 4.25 15.24
C PRO A 230 -5.21 2.90 15.51
N GLY A 231 -5.99 1.80 15.60
CA GLY A 231 -5.53 0.42 15.51
C GLY A 231 -4.92 -0.16 16.79
N GLY A 232 -5.52 -1.24 17.29
CA GLY A 232 -4.97 -2.06 18.36
C GLY A 232 -5.01 -1.39 19.74
N ASN A 233 -4.16 -1.87 20.65
CA ASN A 233 -4.05 -1.34 22.01
C ASN A 233 -3.68 0.16 22.08
N PRO A 234 -2.83 0.74 21.21
CA PRO A 234 -2.56 2.18 21.20
C PRO A 234 -3.80 3.07 21.00
N ALA A 235 -4.84 2.59 20.32
CA ALA A 235 -6.09 3.34 20.16
C ALA A 235 -6.95 3.35 21.44
N ASP A 236 -6.81 2.35 22.32
CA ASP A 236 -7.39 2.36 23.66
C ASP A 236 -6.58 3.18 24.68
N GLU A 237 -5.36 3.57 24.33
CA GLU A 237 -4.50 4.47 25.10
C GLU A 237 -4.70 5.95 24.77
N CYS A 238 -5.49 6.26 23.71
CA CYS A 238 -5.66 7.60 23.16
C CYS A 238 -6.72 8.47 23.85
N TYR A 239 -6.31 9.66 24.27
CA TYR A 239 -7.17 10.83 24.44
C TYR A 239 -7.59 11.38 23.06
N TRP A 240 -8.85 11.81 22.89
CA TRP A 240 -9.30 12.52 21.69
C TRP A 240 -9.16 14.04 21.86
N ASP A 241 -8.24 14.63 21.09
CA ASP A 241 -8.03 16.08 21.05
C ASP A 241 -8.57 16.69 19.75
N ARG A 242 -9.79 17.24 19.85
CA ARG A 242 -10.46 17.96 18.76
C ARG A 242 -9.72 19.22 18.30
N TYR A 243 -8.88 19.81 19.15
CA TYR A 243 -8.41 21.19 19.00
C TYR A 243 -6.93 21.32 18.63
N ASN A 244 -6.19 20.22 18.52
CA ASN A 244 -4.75 20.17 18.28
C ASN A 244 -4.00 21.06 19.30
N THR A 245 -4.28 20.79 20.57
CA THR A 245 -3.81 21.51 21.75
C THR A 245 -2.27 21.53 21.81
N PRO A 246 -1.62 22.71 21.77
CA PRO A 246 -0.16 22.79 21.73
C PRO A 246 0.52 22.05 22.90
N GLY A 247 1.42 21.13 22.57
CA GLY A 247 2.12 20.26 23.53
C GLY A 247 1.47 18.89 23.75
N LEU A 248 0.28 18.64 23.19
CA LEU A 248 -0.22 17.28 22.96
C LEU A 248 0.22 16.83 21.57
N ASP A 249 0.96 15.73 21.51
CA ASP A 249 1.38 14.98 20.33
C ASP A 249 1.16 13.48 20.62
N TYR A 250 1.56 12.58 19.73
CA TYR A 250 1.24 11.14 19.83
C TYR A 250 1.54 10.51 21.22
N ASP A 251 2.72 10.74 21.80
CA ASP A 251 3.14 10.19 23.10
C ASP A 251 2.94 11.16 24.30
N THR A 252 2.22 12.28 24.13
CA THR A 252 1.90 13.20 25.24
C THR A 252 0.39 13.40 25.38
N ALA A 253 -0.14 13.09 26.57
CA ALA A 253 -1.58 13.03 26.83
C ALA A 253 -1.94 13.47 28.26
N PRO A 254 -3.18 13.96 28.49
CA PRO A 254 -3.69 14.15 29.85
C PRO A 254 -3.98 12.81 30.52
N ALA A 255 -3.48 12.61 31.74
CA ALA A 255 -3.79 11.41 32.52
C ALA A 255 -5.33 11.24 32.70
N PRO A 256 -5.87 10.01 32.64
CA PRO A 256 -5.17 8.71 32.70
C PRO A 256 -4.71 8.14 31.35
N TYR A 257 -4.94 8.86 30.23
CA TYR A 257 -4.49 8.46 28.90
C TYR A 257 -2.97 8.55 28.79
N THR A 258 -2.38 7.75 27.88
CA THR A 258 -0.93 7.74 27.62
C THR A 258 -0.57 8.16 26.20
N ARG A 259 -1.57 8.38 25.32
CA ARG A 259 -1.40 8.82 23.93
C ARG A 259 -2.45 9.85 23.55
N THR A 260 -2.21 10.63 22.50
CA THR A 260 -3.23 11.54 21.95
C THR A 260 -3.52 11.25 20.47
N LEU A 261 -4.80 11.10 20.15
CA LEU A 261 -5.36 11.17 18.81
C LEU A 261 -5.81 12.61 18.55
N ARG A 262 -5.09 13.32 17.69
CA ARG A 262 -5.42 14.70 17.27
C ARG A 262 -6.34 14.74 16.06
N ALA A 263 -7.07 15.84 15.91
CA ALA A 263 -7.92 16.10 14.76
C ALA A 263 -7.14 16.20 13.44
N ASP A 264 -5.90 16.71 13.45
CA ASP A 264 -5.04 16.74 12.27
C ASP A 264 -4.44 15.36 11.89
N TYR A 265 -4.20 14.48 12.87
CA TYR A 265 -3.86 13.07 12.62
C TYR A 265 -5.04 12.33 11.94
N VAL A 266 -6.28 12.57 12.38
CA VAL A 266 -7.49 12.03 11.74
C VAL A 266 -7.64 12.56 10.30
N ASP A 267 -7.47 13.86 10.07
CA ASP A 267 -7.48 14.45 8.72
C ASP A 267 -6.44 13.81 7.80
N ALA A 268 -5.21 13.60 8.29
CA ALA A 268 -4.12 12.96 7.55
C ALA A 268 -4.45 11.50 7.18
N TYR A 269 -5.00 10.73 8.13
CA TYR A 269 -5.48 9.37 7.90
C TYR A 269 -6.61 9.30 6.87
N ILE A 270 -7.60 10.19 6.94
CA ILE A 270 -8.70 10.23 5.95
C ILE A 270 -8.17 10.61 4.58
N ASN A 271 -7.28 11.59 4.49
CA ASN A 271 -6.60 11.95 3.24
C ASN A 271 -5.81 10.77 2.65
N PHE A 272 -5.07 10.03 3.47
CA PHE A 272 -4.35 8.83 3.05
C PHE A 272 -5.32 7.74 2.53
N CYS A 273 -6.40 7.44 3.25
CA CYS A 273 -7.45 6.53 2.79
C CYS A 273 -8.02 6.95 1.43
N ARG A 274 -8.29 8.24 1.22
CA ARG A 274 -8.84 8.73 -0.05
C ARG A 274 -7.81 8.75 -1.19
N GLN A 275 -6.51 8.83 -0.88
CA GLN A 275 -5.44 8.68 -1.87
C GLN A 275 -5.25 7.23 -2.35
N ILE A 276 -5.36 6.24 -1.45
CA ILE A 276 -5.19 4.81 -1.79
C ILE A 276 -6.49 4.14 -2.26
N GLY A 277 -7.65 4.74 -2.00
CA GLY A 277 -8.97 4.22 -2.38
C GLY A 277 -9.68 3.40 -1.29
N ALA A 278 -9.18 3.42 -0.05
CA ALA A 278 -9.75 2.69 1.07
C ALA A 278 -10.99 3.37 1.67
N GLU A 279 -11.90 2.54 2.18
CA GLU A 279 -12.90 2.99 3.16
C GLU A 279 -12.23 3.15 4.54
N PRO A 280 -12.42 4.29 5.24
CA PRO A 280 -11.95 4.45 6.60
C PRO A 280 -12.83 3.67 7.59
N PHE A 281 -12.15 3.09 8.55
CA PHE A 281 -12.72 2.34 9.67
C PHE A 281 -12.01 2.82 10.93
N MET A 282 -12.78 3.46 11.82
CA MET A 282 -12.29 4.02 13.08
C MET A 282 -12.49 3.05 14.24
N GLN A 283 -11.51 2.96 15.13
CA GLN A 283 -11.66 2.42 16.48
C GLN A 283 -11.76 3.59 17.48
N VAL A 284 -12.60 3.47 18.50
CA VAL A 284 -12.69 4.43 19.62
C VAL A 284 -12.17 3.82 20.92
N CYS A 285 -11.50 4.64 21.73
CA CYS A 285 -11.03 4.25 23.06
C CYS A 285 -12.20 3.90 23.97
N LEU A 286 -12.22 2.67 24.49
CA LEU A 286 -13.15 2.19 25.52
C LEU A 286 -12.52 2.18 26.92
N LYS A 287 -11.23 1.83 27.02
CA LYS A 287 -10.48 1.52 28.26
C LYS A 287 -10.63 2.50 29.43
N TYR A 288 -11.02 3.75 29.19
CA TYR A 288 -11.23 4.78 30.22
C TYR A 288 -12.68 5.28 30.35
N TYR A 289 -13.65 4.57 29.76
CA TYR A 289 -15.10 4.84 29.75
C TYR A 289 -15.46 6.32 29.50
N ASN A 290 -15.45 6.72 28.24
CA ASN A 290 -15.80 8.08 27.81
C ASN A 290 -16.62 8.10 26.50
N PRO A 291 -17.91 7.72 26.54
CA PRO A 291 -18.79 7.74 25.36
C PRO A 291 -18.93 9.14 24.73
N SER A 292 -18.74 10.20 25.53
CA SER A 292 -18.78 11.59 25.04
C SER A 292 -17.62 11.93 24.10
N GLN A 293 -16.39 11.45 24.36
CA GLN A 293 -15.27 11.62 23.42
C GLN A 293 -15.50 10.84 22.11
N ALA A 294 -16.03 9.62 22.19
CA ALA A 294 -16.35 8.84 21.00
C ALA A 294 -17.43 9.53 20.13
N ALA A 295 -18.50 10.05 20.76
CA ALA A 295 -19.53 10.83 20.07
C ALA A 295 -18.98 12.15 19.47
N ASP A 296 -18.08 12.84 20.17
CA ASP A 296 -17.46 14.07 19.66
C ASP A 296 -16.53 13.80 18.45
N LEU A 297 -15.79 12.68 18.45
CA LEU A 297 -15.01 12.22 17.30
C LEU A 297 -15.89 11.84 16.09
N VAL A 298 -17.01 11.13 16.31
CA VAL A 298 -18.02 10.86 15.26
C VAL A 298 -18.57 12.18 14.70
N LYS A 299 -18.84 13.16 15.57
CA LYS A 299 -19.32 14.48 15.18
C LYS A 299 -18.30 15.22 14.33
N TYR A 300 -17.02 15.23 14.74
CA TYR A 300 -15.93 15.79 13.95
C TYR A 300 -15.91 15.19 12.56
N CYS A 301 -15.76 13.87 12.48
CA CYS A 301 -15.59 13.17 11.21
C CYS A 301 -16.82 13.35 10.29
N ASN A 302 -18.02 13.07 10.77
CA ASN A 302 -19.19 12.93 9.90
C ASN A 302 -20.07 14.18 9.81
N LYS A 303 -20.08 15.07 10.81
CA LYS A 303 -20.97 16.25 10.84
C LYS A 303 -20.24 17.56 10.55
N ASP A 304 -19.07 17.76 11.16
CA ASP A 304 -18.29 18.98 10.97
C ASP A 304 -17.43 18.90 9.69
N LYS A 305 -16.80 17.73 9.41
CA LYS A 305 -15.89 17.52 8.27
C LYS A 305 -16.54 16.79 7.08
N GLY A 306 -17.67 16.10 7.29
CA GLY A 306 -18.42 15.41 6.24
C GLY A 306 -17.71 14.19 5.62
N TYR A 307 -16.81 13.53 6.35
CA TYR A 307 -16.01 12.40 5.86
C TYR A 307 -16.79 11.10 5.64
N ASN A 308 -18.00 10.99 6.20
CA ASN A 308 -18.93 9.86 6.05
C ASN A 308 -18.29 8.49 6.35
N ILE A 309 -17.54 8.42 7.44
CA ILE A 309 -16.96 7.18 7.98
C ILE A 309 -18.11 6.29 8.45
N LYS A 310 -18.22 5.09 7.86
CA LYS A 310 -19.30 4.15 8.15
C LYS A 310 -19.00 3.21 9.30
N TYR A 311 -17.76 2.72 9.40
CA TYR A 311 -17.37 1.63 10.30
C TYR A 311 -16.68 2.16 11.55
N TRP A 312 -17.21 1.79 12.72
CA TRP A 312 -16.76 2.24 14.04
C TRP A 312 -16.73 1.07 15.05
N GLU A 313 -15.55 0.72 15.57
CA GLU A 313 -15.36 -0.34 16.58
C GLU A 313 -15.11 0.25 17.97
N ILE A 314 -15.75 -0.33 19.00
CA ILE A 314 -15.66 0.13 20.39
C ILE A 314 -14.72 -0.79 21.18
N GLY A 315 -13.53 -0.26 21.50
CA GLY A 315 -12.48 -0.95 22.25
C GLY A 315 -11.68 -1.99 21.46
N ASN A 316 -10.60 -2.46 22.07
CA ASN A 316 -9.70 -3.47 21.53
C ASN A 316 -9.22 -4.41 22.63
N GLU A 317 -9.44 -5.72 22.44
CA GLU A 317 -9.08 -6.74 23.42
C GLU A 317 -9.65 -6.48 24.84
N PRO A 318 -10.95 -6.13 25.00
CA PRO A 318 -11.56 -5.85 26.30
C PRO A 318 -11.52 -7.07 27.25
N ASP A 319 -11.46 -8.28 26.68
CA ASP A 319 -11.24 -9.53 27.41
C ASP A 319 -9.88 -9.61 28.13
N ARG A 320 -8.96 -8.69 27.83
CA ARG A 320 -7.67 -8.52 28.51
C ARG A 320 -7.64 -7.38 29.53
N TYR A 321 -8.68 -6.55 29.67
CA TYR A 321 -8.65 -5.41 30.61
C TYR A 321 -8.45 -5.85 32.07
N GLN A 322 -8.91 -7.05 32.43
CA GLN A 322 -8.59 -7.74 33.69
C GLN A 322 -7.08 -7.85 33.99
N TYR A 323 -6.23 -7.92 32.96
CA TYR A 323 -4.77 -7.95 33.07
C TYR A 323 -4.12 -6.57 32.84
N GLN A 324 -4.92 -5.53 32.61
CA GLN A 324 -4.49 -4.14 32.37
C GLN A 324 -5.03 -3.19 33.46
N ASN A 325 -4.84 -3.56 34.73
CA ASN A 325 -5.27 -2.83 35.93
C ASN A 325 -6.79 -2.71 36.17
N GLN A 326 -7.64 -3.49 35.46
CA GLN A 326 -9.09 -3.55 35.71
C GLN A 326 -9.55 -4.96 36.10
N PRO A 327 -9.05 -5.56 37.20
CA PRO A 327 -9.12 -7.01 37.48
C PRO A 327 -10.53 -7.62 37.62
N ASN A 328 -11.58 -6.81 37.62
CA ASN A 328 -12.98 -7.25 37.69
C ASN A 328 -13.76 -7.01 36.38
N TYR A 329 -13.12 -6.59 35.30
CA TYR A 329 -13.78 -6.25 34.02
C TYR A 329 -14.32 -7.51 33.34
N THR A 330 -15.62 -7.55 33.05
CA THR A 330 -16.31 -8.72 32.47
C THR A 330 -17.03 -8.41 31.15
N VAL A 331 -17.56 -9.43 30.47
CA VAL A 331 -18.36 -9.26 29.26
C VAL A 331 -19.67 -8.51 29.55
N GLU A 332 -20.25 -8.66 30.74
CA GLU A 332 -21.42 -7.89 31.19
C GLU A 332 -21.09 -6.39 31.33
N GLN A 333 -19.94 -6.05 31.91
CA GLN A 333 -19.48 -4.65 31.96
C GLN A 333 -19.25 -4.11 30.54
N TYR A 334 -18.62 -4.87 29.66
CA TYR A 334 -18.46 -4.49 28.25
C TYR A 334 -19.80 -4.27 27.54
N ILE A 335 -20.82 -5.08 27.82
CA ILE A 335 -22.17 -4.94 27.25
C ILE A 335 -22.81 -3.62 27.66
N ASP A 336 -22.76 -3.26 28.95
CA ASP A 336 -23.31 -1.99 29.45
C ASP A 336 -22.57 -0.78 28.85
N GLU A 337 -21.22 -0.78 28.90
CA GLU A 337 -20.40 0.30 28.36
C GLU A 337 -20.54 0.45 26.84
N PHE A 338 -20.63 -0.67 26.09
CA PHE A 338 -20.90 -0.66 24.65
C PHE A 338 -22.22 0.00 24.31
N MET A 339 -23.27 -0.20 25.11
CA MET A 339 -24.58 0.42 24.86
C MET A 339 -24.57 1.93 25.10
N ASP A 340 -23.85 2.42 26.11
CA ASP A 340 -23.67 3.87 26.31
C ASP A 340 -22.93 4.53 25.14
N TYR A 341 -21.84 3.90 24.67
CA TYR A 341 -21.13 4.34 23.47
C TYR A 341 -22.01 4.27 22.22
N TYR A 342 -22.77 3.18 22.03
CA TYR A 342 -23.69 3.01 20.91
C TYR A 342 -24.68 4.19 20.86
N TYR A 343 -25.38 4.50 21.95
CA TYR A 343 -26.38 5.56 21.97
C TYR A 343 -25.75 6.94 21.75
N ALA A 344 -24.65 7.26 22.41
CA ALA A 344 -23.98 8.56 22.26
C ALA A 344 -23.48 8.79 20.82
N MET A 345 -22.88 7.77 20.19
CA MET A 345 -22.41 7.84 18.80
C MET A 345 -23.58 7.87 17.80
N LYS A 346 -24.68 7.15 18.08
CA LYS A 346 -25.88 7.10 17.23
C LYS A 346 -26.76 8.34 17.31
N GLU A 347 -26.79 9.05 18.43
CA GLU A 347 -27.46 10.36 18.53
C GLU A 347 -26.81 11.37 17.57
N VAL A 348 -25.47 11.35 17.50
CA VAL A 348 -24.70 12.18 16.56
C VAL A 348 -24.91 11.71 15.11
N ASP A 349 -24.75 10.41 14.83
CA ASP A 349 -24.92 9.87 13.48
C ASP A 349 -25.64 8.51 13.45
N PRO A 350 -26.97 8.50 13.21
CA PRO A 350 -27.73 7.24 13.09
C PRO A 350 -27.22 6.29 11.99
N SER A 351 -26.49 6.79 10.99
CA SER A 351 -26.12 6.03 9.78
C SER A 351 -24.91 5.11 9.93
N ILE A 352 -24.13 5.24 11.02
CA ILE A 352 -22.91 4.45 11.24
C ILE A 352 -23.19 2.98 11.58
N LYS A 353 -22.23 2.11 11.29
CA LYS A 353 -22.16 0.71 11.75
C LYS A 353 -21.25 0.65 12.98
N ILE A 354 -21.82 0.20 14.10
CA ILE A 354 -21.09 -0.06 15.34
C ILE A 354 -20.66 -1.54 15.38
N MET A 355 -19.44 -1.80 15.86
CA MET A 355 -18.75 -3.09 15.76
C MET A 355 -18.19 -3.53 17.12
N GLY A 356 -18.23 -4.84 17.40
CA GLY A 356 -17.75 -5.45 18.66
C GLY A 356 -18.01 -6.96 18.70
N SER A 357 -17.56 -7.72 19.70
CA SER A 357 -16.92 -7.30 20.95
C SER A 357 -15.37 -7.32 20.93
N ASN A 358 -14.77 -7.58 19.77
CA ASN A 358 -13.34 -7.51 19.51
C ASN A 358 -12.36 -8.19 20.51
N PRO A 359 -12.57 -9.46 20.92
CA PRO A 359 -11.67 -10.14 21.86
C PRO A 359 -10.34 -10.61 21.22
N CYS A 360 -9.29 -10.70 22.05
CA CYS A 360 -7.90 -10.93 21.64
C CYS A 360 -7.57 -12.32 21.08
N VAL A 361 -8.25 -13.34 21.60
CA VAL A 361 -7.98 -14.74 21.28
C VAL A 361 -9.22 -15.31 20.65
N THR A 362 -9.07 -15.82 19.43
CA THR A 362 -10.14 -16.36 18.58
C THR A 362 -11.05 -17.42 19.24
N ARG A 363 -10.63 -18.07 20.33
CA ARG A 363 -11.48 -18.99 21.12
C ARG A 363 -12.45 -18.26 22.05
N LYS A 364 -12.16 -17.01 22.43
CA LYS A 364 -13.05 -16.17 23.25
C LYS A 364 -14.34 -15.76 22.53
N ILE A 365 -14.54 -16.11 21.25
CA ILE A 365 -15.85 -15.95 20.61
C ILE A 365 -16.98 -16.67 21.36
N TYR A 366 -16.71 -17.77 22.06
CA TYR A 366 -17.71 -18.48 22.87
C TYR A 366 -17.95 -17.85 24.26
N GLU A 367 -16.94 -17.17 24.80
CA GLU A 367 -16.95 -16.59 26.15
C GLU A 367 -17.31 -15.10 26.17
N TRP A 368 -17.06 -14.39 25.07
CA TRP A 368 -17.25 -12.95 24.91
C TRP A 368 -18.20 -12.61 23.77
N LEU A 369 -17.92 -13.07 22.54
CA LEU A 369 -18.72 -12.66 21.37
C LEU A 369 -20.15 -13.23 21.40
N GLU A 370 -20.36 -14.51 21.70
CA GLU A 370 -21.71 -15.09 21.80
C GLU A 370 -22.54 -14.46 22.95
N PRO A 371 -22.05 -14.33 24.21
CA PRO A 371 -22.79 -13.63 25.26
C PRO A 371 -23.09 -12.16 24.94
N PHE A 372 -22.14 -11.44 24.34
CA PHE A 372 -22.34 -10.07 23.85
C PHE A 372 -23.44 -10.00 22.78
N LEU A 373 -23.36 -10.82 21.73
CA LEU A 373 -24.37 -10.85 20.67
C LEU A 373 -25.73 -11.32 21.18
N ALA A 374 -25.79 -12.26 22.12
CA ALA A 374 -27.03 -12.71 22.75
C ALA A 374 -27.75 -11.58 23.52
N SER A 375 -27.00 -10.61 24.05
CA SER A 375 -27.53 -9.47 24.79
C SER A 375 -27.84 -8.26 23.90
N VAL A 376 -26.94 -7.90 22.97
CA VAL A 376 -27.01 -6.64 22.20
C VAL A 376 -26.84 -6.81 20.69
N GLY A 377 -27.00 -8.02 20.16
CA GLY A 377 -26.77 -8.34 18.74
C GLY A 377 -27.47 -7.40 17.76
N THR A 378 -28.73 -7.01 18.01
CA THR A 378 -29.49 -6.06 17.17
C THR A 378 -28.92 -4.64 17.11
N HIS A 379 -28.00 -4.29 18.02
CA HIS A 379 -27.24 -3.03 18.03
C HIS A 379 -25.82 -3.21 17.45
N CYS A 380 -25.32 -4.44 17.37
CA CYS A 380 -24.05 -4.77 16.71
C CYS A 380 -24.25 -5.00 15.20
N ALA A 381 -23.63 -4.16 14.38
CA ALA A 381 -23.70 -4.26 12.92
C ALA A 381 -22.62 -5.20 12.33
N VAL A 382 -21.49 -5.35 13.02
CA VAL A 382 -20.40 -6.26 12.64
C VAL A 382 -19.88 -6.99 13.89
N GLY A 383 -20.03 -8.31 13.95
CA GLY A 383 -19.47 -9.14 15.01
C GLY A 383 -17.96 -9.34 14.80
N THR A 384 -17.12 -8.82 15.70
CA THR A 384 -15.65 -8.78 15.51
C THR A 384 -14.86 -9.67 16.47
N SER A 385 -13.70 -10.16 16.03
CA SER A 385 -12.72 -10.93 16.82
C SER A 385 -11.32 -10.85 16.19
N HIS A 386 -10.26 -10.95 17.01
CA HIS A 386 -8.89 -11.12 16.53
C HIS A 386 -8.58 -12.58 16.16
N PHE A 387 -7.67 -12.82 15.20
CA PHE A 387 -7.15 -14.15 14.86
C PHE A 387 -5.60 -14.19 14.78
N TYR A 388 -5.00 -14.92 15.72
CA TYR A 388 -3.59 -15.30 15.70
C TYR A 388 -3.48 -16.81 16.00
N PRO A 389 -2.88 -17.63 15.12
CA PRO A 389 -2.73 -19.07 15.37
C PRO A 389 -1.58 -19.39 16.33
N LEU A 390 -0.56 -18.54 16.39
CA LEU A 390 0.64 -18.71 17.21
C LEU A 390 0.78 -17.57 18.22
N TRP A 391 1.58 -17.81 19.27
CA TRP A 391 1.84 -16.85 20.33
C TRP A 391 3.35 -16.75 20.59
N ALA A 392 3.93 -15.57 20.37
CA ALA A 392 5.37 -15.36 20.46
C ALA A 392 5.94 -15.71 21.85
N SER A 393 5.20 -15.38 22.91
CA SER A 393 5.59 -15.67 24.29
C SER A 393 5.20 -17.07 24.78
N ALA A 394 4.82 -18.00 23.89
CA ALA A 394 4.65 -19.41 24.24
C ALA A 394 5.96 -20.01 24.79
N PRO A 395 5.93 -20.74 25.91
CA PRO A 395 7.12 -20.94 26.75
C PRO A 395 8.09 -22.04 26.28
N ASP A 396 7.64 -23.05 25.52
CA ASP A 396 8.45 -24.20 25.11
C ASP A 396 8.09 -24.63 23.67
N PRO A 397 9.08 -24.99 22.80
CA PRO A 397 8.86 -25.44 21.43
C PRO A 397 7.78 -26.51 21.21
N GLN A 398 7.53 -27.34 22.23
CA GLN A 398 6.53 -28.43 22.21
C GLN A 398 5.08 -27.92 22.22
N TYR A 399 4.83 -26.64 22.55
CA TYR A 399 3.48 -26.10 22.57
C TYR A 399 2.92 -25.98 21.14
N PRO A 400 1.70 -26.48 20.86
CA PRO A 400 1.05 -26.40 19.55
C PRO A 400 1.00 -25.01 18.90
N ASN A 401 0.98 -23.95 19.71
CA ASN A 401 0.93 -22.54 19.28
C ASN A 401 2.29 -21.81 19.40
N TYR A 402 3.39 -22.51 19.67
CA TYR A 402 4.73 -21.92 19.65
C TYR A 402 5.11 -21.57 18.21
N PRO A 403 5.60 -20.35 17.92
CA PRO A 403 5.95 -19.94 16.57
C PRO A 403 7.10 -20.77 16.00
N THR A 404 6.74 -21.63 15.07
CA THR A 404 7.62 -22.30 14.11
C THR A 404 6.91 -22.29 12.75
N ILE A 405 7.66 -22.40 11.66
CA ILE A 405 7.09 -22.59 10.32
C ILE A 405 6.20 -23.84 10.27
N TYR A 406 6.59 -24.90 10.99
CA TYR A 406 5.79 -26.12 11.12
C TYR A 406 4.43 -25.86 11.77
N ASN A 407 4.38 -25.20 12.93
CA ASN A 407 3.12 -24.91 13.63
C ASN A 407 2.25 -23.89 12.86
N LEU A 408 2.87 -22.93 12.16
CA LEU A 408 2.15 -21.97 11.31
C LEU A 408 1.39 -22.68 10.18
N LEU A 409 2.06 -23.61 9.48
CA LEU A 409 1.48 -24.38 8.39
C LEU A 409 0.80 -25.69 8.86
N ARG A 410 0.74 -25.96 10.16
CA ARG A 410 0.19 -27.22 10.72
C ARG A 410 -1.29 -27.33 10.43
N TYR A 411 -1.62 -28.28 9.55
CA TYR A 411 -2.97 -28.74 9.28
C TYR A 411 -3.20 -30.04 10.06
N ASP A 412 -4.02 -30.00 11.10
CA ASP A 412 -4.27 -31.12 12.01
C ASP A 412 -5.77 -31.23 12.32
N THR A 413 -6.38 -32.36 11.98
CA THR A 413 -7.82 -32.61 12.21
C THR A 413 -8.12 -33.11 13.61
N ASN A 414 -7.14 -33.68 14.31
CA ASN A 414 -7.29 -34.21 15.67
C ASN A 414 -7.12 -33.07 16.69
N ASP A 415 -6.14 -32.20 16.44
CA ASP A 415 -5.89 -30.97 17.20
C ASP A 415 -6.29 -29.71 16.40
N TRP A 416 -7.49 -29.74 15.83
CA TRP A 416 -8.03 -28.66 15.00
C TRP A 416 -8.10 -27.31 15.74
N THR A 417 -8.11 -27.31 17.08
CA THR A 417 -8.15 -26.09 17.90
C THR A 417 -6.82 -25.32 17.91
N ASN A 418 -5.69 -26.00 17.74
CA ASN A 418 -4.35 -25.40 17.66
C ASN A 418 -3.76 -25.45 16.24
N SER A 419 -4.46 -26.04 15.26
CA SER A 419 -4.02 -26.08 13.87
C SER A 419 -3.99 -24.68 13.26
N GLY A 420 -2.78 -24.19 12.93
CA GLY A 420 -2.55 -22.86 12.37
C GLY A 420 -3.21 -22.58 11.01
N MET A 421 -3.64 -23.64 10.31
CA MET A 421 -4.37 -23.58 9.05
C MET A 421 -5.85 -23.98 9.17
N LEU A 422 -6.18 -25.07 9.88
CA LEU A 422 -7.54 -25.63 9.85
C LEU A 422 -8.52 -24.88 10.75
N PHE A 423 -8.07 -24.26 11.85
CA PHE A 423 -8.97 -23.60 12.81
C PHE A 423 -9.87 -22.53 12.15
N VAL A 424 -9.36 -21.86 11.12
CA VAL A 424 -10.07 -20.87 10.29
C VAL A 424 -11.40 -21.40 9.75
N GLU A 425 -11.48 -22.70 9.41
CA GLU A 425 -12.68 -23.28 8.86
C GLU A 425 -13.85 -23.38 9.85
N LYS A 426 -13.58 -23.50 11.15
CA LYS A 426 -14.63 -23.59 12.15
C LYS A 426 -15.03 -22.22 12.67
N PHE A 427 -14.08 -21.44 13.19
CA PHE A 427 -14.41 -20.19 13.91
C PHE A 427 -15.16 -19.18 13.04
N THR A 428 -14.83 -19.08 11.74
CA THR A 428 -15.54 -18.19 10.80
C THR A 428 -16.98 -18.63 10.55
N LYS A 429 -17.26 -19.94 10.57
CA LYS A 429 -18.62 -20.49 10.49
C LYS A 429 -19.36 -20.34 11.82
N ASP A 430 -18.67 -20.46 12.96
CA ASP A 430 -19.25 -20.22 14.28
C ASP A 430 -19.67 -18.75 14.45
N MET A 431 -18.79 -17.79 14.12
CA MET A 431 -19.11 -16.36 14.11
C MET A 431 -20.28 -16.03 13.17
N ARG A 432 -20.34 -16.64 11.98
CA ARG A 432 -21.49 -16.50 11.08
C ARG A 432 -22.77 -17.02 11.71
N ASN A 433 -22.75 -18.22 12.29
CA ASN A 433 -23.91 -18.81 12.98
C ASN A 433 -24.37 -17.94 14.18
N MET A 434 -23.44 -17.32 14.91
CA MET A 434 -23.74 -16.39 16.00
C MET A 434 -24.42 -15.11 15.47
N MET A 435 -23.88 -14.48 14.43
CA MET A 435 -24.52 -13.30 13.82
C MET A 435 -25.89 -13.64 13.22
N ASP A 436 -26.00 -14.71 12.43
CA ASP A 436 -27.27 -15.11 11.80
C ASP A 436 -28.37 -15.46 12.84
N LYS A 437 -27.97 -15.85 14.06
CA LYS A 437 -28.85 -16.14 15.21
C LYS A 437 -29.27 -14.91 16.01
N TYR A 438 -28.35 -13.96 16.24
CA TYR A 438 -28.55 -12.84 17.18
C TYR A 438 -28.63 -11.44 16.54
N SER A 439 -28.06 -11.27 15.34
CA SER A 439 -28.13 -10.05 14.53
C SER A 439 -28.36 -10.42 13.05
N PRO A 440 -29.57 -10.88 12.69
CA PRO A 440 -29.82 -11.47 11.36
C PRO A 440 -29.57 -10.46 10.23
N GLY A 441 -28.59 -10.77 9.37
CA GLY A 441 -28.14 -9.87 8.29
C GLY A 441 -26.99 -8.94 8.67
N GLY A 442 -26.44 -9.05 9.89
CA GLY A 442 -25.20 -8.40 10.29
C GLY A 442 -23.95 -9.05 9.68
N GLU A 443 -22.85 -8.31 9.70
CA GLU A 443 -21.58 -8.70 9.09
C GLU A 443 -20.66 -9.42 10.10
N ILE A 444 -19.66 -10.18 9.64
CA ILE A 444 -18.57 -10.68 10.52
C ILE A 444 -17.23 -10.07 10.15
N GLY A 445 -16.49 -9.62 11.17
CA GLY A 445 -15.21 -8.94 11.04
C GLY A 445 -14.08 -9.69 11.74
N ILE A 446 -12.93 -9.78 11.09
CA ILE A 446 -11.67 -10.24 11.66
C ILE A 446 -10.74 -9.04 11.66
N THR A 447 -11.01 -8.12 12.58
CA THR A 447 -10.50 -6.74 12.59
C THR A 447 -9.02 -6.64 12.99
N GLU A 448 -8.43 -7.76 13.42
CA GLU A 448 -6.99 -7.94 13.53
C GLU A 448 -6.62 -9.40 13.26
N PHE A 449 -5.69 -9.68 12.34
CA PHE A 449 -5.13 -11.02 12.20
C PHE A 449 -3.68 -11.04 11.71
N SER A 450 -2.90 -12.00 12.20
CA SER A 450 -1.53 -12.25 11.72
C SER A 450 -1.01 -13.63 12.12
N THR A 451 0.23 -13.93 11.77
CA THR A 451 0.89 -15.23 12.01
C THR A 451 1.14 -15.55 13.49
N ALA A 452 1.52 -14.55 14.30
CA ALA A 452 1.82 -14.74 15.72
C ALA A 452 1.51 -13.48 16.55
N SER A 453 0.92 -13.65 17.73
CA SER A 453 0.61 -12.56 18.67
C SER A 453 1.77 -12.26 19.63
N GLY A 454 1.97 -10.97 19.95
CA GLY A 454 3.12 -10.50 20.75
C GLY A 454 4.47 -10.67 20.04
N GLY A 455 5.57 -10.32 20.73
CA GLY A 455 6.95 -10.51 20.26
C GLY A 455 7.79 -11.32 21.26
N ARG A 456 8.94 -11.85 20.83
CA ARG A 456 9.88 -12.56 21.72
C ARG A 456 10.92 -11.67 22.40
N ASN A 457 11.41 -10.68 21.68
CA ASN A 457 12.44 -9.78 22.19
C ASN A 457 11.77 -8.64 22.97
N HIS A 458 11.37 -8.94 24.21
CA HIS A 458 10.88 -7.98 25.21
C HIS A 458 11.98 -7.01 25.72
N THR A 459 13.05 -6.82 24.95
CA THR A 459 14.05 -5.76 25.16
C THR A 459 13.53 -4.38 24.75
N THR A 460 12.40 -4.32 24.04
CA THR A 460 11.60 -3.12 23.79
C THR A 460 10.11 -3.43 23.95
N GLU A 461 9.30 -2.43 24.33
CA GLU A 461 7.83 -2.54 24.48
C GLU A 461 7.08 -2.63 23.12
N LEU A 462 7.78 -3.00 22.05
CA LEU A 462 7.46 -2.57 20.69
C LEU A 462 7.33 -3.72 19.68
N GLY A 463 7.92 -4.89 19.98
CA GLY A 463 8.00 -6.05 19.08
C GLY A 463 6.68 -6.84 18.94
N GLY A 464 6.43 -7.35 17.73
CA GLY A 464 5.26 -8.15 17.38
C GLY A 464 5.54 -9.11 16.23
N GLY A 465 4.96 -10.31 16.25
CA GLY A 465 5.32 -11.42 15.37
C GLY A 465 6.53 -12.19 15.90
N THR A 466 7.13 -13.05 15.08
CA THR A 466 8.35 -13.78 15.43
C THR A 466 9.33 -13.85 14.26
N PRO A 467 10.59 -13.39 14.43
CA PRO A 467 11.63 -13.50 13.43
C PRO A 467 11.87 -14.94 12.97
N GLY A 468 12.07 -15.13 11.66
CA GLY A 468 12.19 -16.44 11.02
C GLY A 468 10.86 -17.19 10.82
N VAL A 469 9.71 -16.57 11.15
CA VAL A 469 8.39 -17.23 11.08
C VAL A 469 7.30 -16.29 10.53
N SER A 470 7.27 -15.04 10.97
CA SER A 470 6.26 -14.05 10.53
C SER A 470 6.70 -13.23 9.32
N ASP A 471 8.01 -13.20 9.07
CA ASP A 471 8.71 -12.42 8.05
C ASP A 471 8.68 -13.10 6.67
N THR A 472 8.33 -14.38 6.62
CA THR A 472 8.94 -15.32 5.67
C THR A 472 8.03 -15.79 4.55
N GLN A 473 8.58 -16.50 3.57
CA GLN A 473 7.81 -17.18 2.52
C GLN A 473 6.73 -18.13 3.10
N ALA A 474 6.97 -18.79 4.23
CA ALA A 474 5.94 -19.55 4.94
C ALA A 474 4.79 -18.67 5.46
N ALA A 475 5.08 -17.44 5.88
CA ALA A 475 4.08 -16.46 6.28
C ALA A 475 3.21 -16.03 5.08
N ALA A 476 3.81 -15.88 3.89
CA ALA A 476 3.09 -15.59 2.64
C ALA A 476 2.16 -16.74 2.21
N VAL A 477 2.65 -17.98 2.26
CA VAL A 477 1.90 -19.21 1.99
C VAL A 477 0.75 -19.41 2.97
N TRP A 478 0.98 -19.15 4.26
CA TRP A 478 -0.05 -19.14 5.30
C TRP A 478 -1.15 -18.10 5.00
N ALA A 479 -0.76 -16.85 4.76
CA ALA A 479 -1.69 -15.77 4.46
C ALA A 479 -2.51 -16.08 3.19
N ALA A 480 -1.91 -16.76 2.21
CA ALA A 480 -2.57 -17.12 0.96
C ALA A 480 -3.72 -18.11 1.18
N ASP A 481 -3.54 -19.07 2.09
CA ASP A 481 -4.58 -20.05 2.44
C ASP A 481 -5.66 -19.40 3.33
N VAL A 482 -5.27 -18.59 4.31
CA VAL A 482 -6.20 -17.88 5.22
C VAL A 482 -7.16 -16.95 4.45
N LEU A 483 -6.65 -16.11 3.55
CA LEU A 483 -7.47 -15.19 2.76
C LEU A 483 -8.50 -15.91 1.88
N GLY A 484 -8.10 -17.04 1.28
CA GLY A 484 -9.01 -17.88 0.49
C GLY A 484 -10.11 -18.52 1.35
N ARG A 485 -9.74 -18.99 2.55
CA ARG A 485 -10.70 -19.54 3.54
C ARG A 485 -11.68 -18.46 4.04
N PHE A 486 -11.22 -17.24 4.30
CA PHE A 486 -12.09 -16.10 4.65
C PHE A 486 -13.09 -15.78 3.52
N GLY A 487 -12.61 -15.66 2.28
CA GLY A 487 -13.43 -15.36 1.10
C GLY A 487 -14.51 -16.41 0.82
N ARG A 488 -14.21 -17.71 0.97
CA ARG A 488 -15.21 -18.78 0.76
C ARG A 488 -16.19 -18.93 1.93
N ASN A 489 -15.74 -18.76 3.17
CA ASN A 489 -16.60 -18.89 4.35
C ASN A 489 -17.56 -17.71 4.56
N GLY A 490 -17.37 -16.58 3.86
CA GLY A 490 -18.26 -15.42 3.96
C GLY A 490 -17.94 -14.56 5.18
N VAL A 491 -16.64 -14.33 5.40
CA VAL A 491 -16.16 -13.20 6.18
C VAL A 491 -16.43 -11.93 5.39
N ASP A 492 -16.92 -10.88 6.06
CA ASP A 492 -17.20 -9.60 5.40
C ASP A 492 -15.98 -8.68 5.43
N ILE A 493 -15.36 -8.56 6.60
CA ILE A 493 -14.23 -7.68 6.86
C ILE A 493 -13.07 -8.50 7.42
N ALA A 494 -11.86 -8.33 6.92
CA ALA A 494 -10.65 -8.83 7.57
C ALA A 494 -9.53 -7.80 7.41
N ASN A 495 -8.86 -7.44 8.52
CA ASN A 495 -7.81 -6.43 8.55
C ASN A 495 -6.50 -7.04 9.05
N TYR A 496 -5.52 -7.20 8.17
CA TYR A 496 -4.24 -7.80 8.54
C TYR A 496 -3.41 -6.88 9.45
N TRP A 497 -2.70 -7.49 10.40
CA TRP A 497 -1.77 -6.84 11.33
C TRP A 497 -0.32 -7.23 10.96
N ILE A 498 0.48 -6.35 10.34
CA ILE A 498 0.18 -4.95 10.04
C ILE A 498 0.75 -4.50 8.68
N MET A 499 0.14 -3.46 8.10
CA MET A 499 0.52 -2.94 6.79
C MET A 499 1.93 -2.32 6.77
N ALA A 500 2.31 -1.63 7.84
CA ALA A 500 3.52 -0.81 7.91
C ALA A 500 4.04 -0.70 9.34
N SER A 501 5.36 -0.64 9.54
CA SER A 501 5.97 -0.39 10.86
C SER A 501 7.37 0.26 10.77
N THR A 502 7.67 1.15 11.72
CA THR A 502 8.99 1.74 12.00
C THR A 502 9.89 0.84 12.87
N HIS A 503 9.44 -0.38 13.19
CA HIS A 503 10.07 -1.29 14.13
C HIS A 503 10.22 -2.68 13.51
N ASP A 504 11.08 -3.53 14.09
CA ASP A 504 11.23 -4.96 13.74
C ASP A 504 10.02 -5.83 14.17
N GLN A 505 8.82 -5.37 13.85
CA GLN A 505 7.61 -6.16 13.93
C GLN A 505 7.60 -7.13 12.74
N SER A 506 7.90 -8.41 13.01
CA SER A 506 8.18 -9.40 11.98
C SER A 506 7.04 -9.62 10.98
N PHE A 507 5.79 -9.30 11.36
CA PHE A 507 4.60 -9.35 10.50
C PHE A 507 4.37 -8.08 9.63
N ALA A 508 5.22 -7.05 9.71
CA ALA A 508 4.97 -5.80 8.98
C ALA A 508 5.22 -5.97 7.47
N MET A 509 4.22 -5.73 6.63
CA MET A 509 4.37 -5.91 5.17
C MET A 509 5.34 -4.89 4.54
N ILE A 510 5.35 -3.66 5.03
CA ILE A 510 6.18 -2.54 4.54
C ILE A 510 7.08 -2.05 5.69
N LEU A 511 8.38 -1.90 5.40
CA LEU A 511 9.38 -1.40 6.35
C LEU A 511 9.79 0.04 6.04
N GLU A 512 10.42 0.71 7.01
CA GLU A 512 10.83 2.12 6.93
C GLU A 512 11.78 2.45 5.77
N ASN A 513 12.60 1.48 5.36
CA ASN A 513 13.50 1.60 4.22
C ASN A 513 12.82 1.34 2.85
N TRP A 514 11.47 1.26 2.85
CA TRP A 514 10.57 0.98 1.73
C TRP A 514 10.76 -0.39 1.06
N SER A 515 11.37 -1.37 1.75
CA SER A 515 11.28 -2.77 1.35
C SER A 515 9.93 -3.38 1.73
N VAL A 516 9.62 -4.52 1.11
CA VAL A 516 8.40 -5.30 1.36
C VAL A 516 8.73 -6.73 1.77
N ARG A 517 7.90 -7.31 2.64
CA ARG A 517 8.02 -8.72 3.07
C ARG A 517 7.13 -9.65 2.24
N PRO A 518 7.43 -10.96 2.13
CA PRO A 518 6.67 -11.98 1.40
C PRO A 518 5.14 -11.87 1.43
N ILE A 519 4.52 -11.57 2.58
CA ILE A 519 3.04 -11.41 2.70
C ILE A 519 2.49 -10.30 1.80
N TYR A 520 3.27 -9.24 1.52
CA TYR A 520 2.89 -8.20 0.57
C TYR A 520 2.57 -8.79 -0.82
N TYR A 521 3.38 -9.74 -1.30
CA TYR A 521 3.18 -10.37 -2.60
C TYR A 521 1.91 -11.25 -2.62
N THR A 522 1.57 -11.92 -1.51
CA THR A 522 0.27 -12.60 -1.35
C THR A 522 -0.89 -11.61 -1.46
N TYR A 523 -0.81 -10.45 -0.80
CA TYR A 523 -1.82 -9.40 -0.92
C TYR A 523 -1.90 -8.82 -2.33
N PHE A 524 -0.75 -8.63 -3.00
CA PHE A 524 -0.69 -8.19 -4.38
C PHE A 524 -1.39 -9.17 -5.32
N LEU A 525 -1.15 -10.48 -5.18
CA LEU A 525 -1.81 -11.51 -5.98
C LEU A 525 -3.33 -11.50 -5.77
N TYR A 526 -3.82 -11.42 -4.53
CA TYR A 526 -5.27 -11.31 -4.28
C TYR A 526 -5.88 -10.00 -4.81
N ALA A 527 -5.17 -8.87 -4.71
CA ALA A 527 -5.65 -7.56 -5.14
C ALA A 527 -5.62 -7.32 -6.65
N ASN A 528 -4.87 -8.13 -7.42
CA ASN A 528 -4.68 -7.95 -8.86
C ASN A 528 -5.16 -9.15 -9.68
N HIS A 529 -5.03 -10.37 -9.15
CA HIS A 529 -5.19 -11.65 -9.87
C HIS A 529 -6.18 -12.60 -9.19
N PHE A 530 -7.15 -12.07 -8.42
CA PHE A 530 -8.26 -12.86 -7.90
C PHE A 530 -9.61 -12.17 -8.15
N GLY A 531 -10.60 -12.96 -8.57
CA GLY A 531 -11.96 -12.49 -8.87
C GLY A 531 -12.82 -12.32 -7.62
N ASN A 532 -13.92 -11.58 -7.74
CA ASN A 532 -14.79 -11.22 -6.61
C ASN A 532 -15.97 -12.18 -6.38
N LYS A 533 -16.00 -13.35 -7.01
CA LYS A 533 -17.00 -14.40 -6.79
C LYS A 533 -16.32 -15.71 -6.42
N ALA A 534 -16.26 -16.04 -5.13
CA ALA A 534 -15.70 -17.29 -4.62
C ALA A 534 -16.44 -18.50 -5.19
N LEU A 535 -15.68 -19.51 -5.61
CA LEU A 535 -16.17 -20.77 -6.15
C LEU A 535 -15.98 -21.89 -5.13
N TRP A 536 -16.71 -22.99 -5.31
CA TRP A 536 -16.45 -24.19 -4.53
C TRP A 536 -15.17 -24.87 -5.04
N THR A 537 -14.32 -25.26 -4.11
CA THR A 537 -13.06 -25.97 -4.39
C THR A 537 -12.84 -27.12 -3.40
N LYS A 538 -12.03 -28.10 -3.83
CA LYS A 538 -11.59 -29.23 -2.99
C LYS A 538 -10.20 -29.69 -3.43
N SER A 539 -9.38 -30.11 -2.47
CA SER A 539 -8.13 -30.84 -2.70
C SER A 539 -8.25 -32.27 -2.18
N SER A 540 -7.55 -33.22 -2.81
CA SER A 540 -7.36 -34.57 -2.27
C SER A 540 -6.34 -34.61 -1.13
N GLN A 541 -5.56 -33.55 -0.91
CA GLN A 541 -4.55 -33.38 0.15
C GLN A 541 -4.53 -31.90 0.62
N ASP A 542 -5.65 -31.37 1.15
CA ASP A 542 -5.77 -29.94 1.55
C ASP A 542 -4.75 -29.52 2.64
N ASP A 543 -4.19 -30.51 3.34
CA ASP A 543 -3.10 -30.39 4.33
C ASP A 543 -1.72 -30.13 3.69
N LYS A 544 -1.52 -30.54 2.42
CA LYS A 544 -0.27 -30.34 1.66
C LYS A 544 -0.42 -29.32 0.54
N VAL A 545 -1.47 -29.43 -0.27
CA VAL A 545 -1.77 -28.49 -1.35
C VAL A 545 -3.24 -28.10 -1.26
N SER A 546 -3.50 -26.81 -1.00
CA SER A 546 -4.87 -26.26 -1.04
C SER A 546 -5.10 -25.45 -2.31
N ILE A 547 -6.37 -25.27 -2.66
CA ILE A 547 -6.81 -24.48 -3.80
C ILE A 547 -8.00 -23.61 -3.41
N HIS A 548 -7.92 -22.33 -3.73
CA HIS A 548 -9.05 -21.40 -3.71
C HIS A 548 -9.28 -20.90 -5.13
N ALA A 549 -10.54 -20.71 -5.51
CA ALA A 549 -10.89 -20.27 -6.85
C ALA A 549 -11.97 -19.20 -6.79
N SER A 550 -11.93 -18.31 -7.77
CA SER A 550 -12.92 -17.25 -7.93
C SER A 550 -13.17 -16.96 -9.41
N LYS A 551 -14.29 -16.33 -9.73
CA LYS A 551 -14.55 -15.79 -11.07
C LYS A 551 -14.68 -14.28 -11.06
N SER A 552 -14.32 -13.70 -12.20
CA SER A 552 -14.67 -12.34 -12.61
C SER A 552 -16.17 -12.04 -12.45
N SER A 553 -16.52 -10.77 -12.30
CA SER A 553 -17.92 -10.35 -12.13
C SER A 553 -18.83 -10.71 -13.30
N ASP A 554 -18.31 -10.65 -14.53
CA ASP A 554 -18.99 -11.02 -15.79
C ASP A 554 -18.88 -12.52 -16.12
N GLY A 555 -17.90 -13.23 -15.54
CA GLY A 555 -17.62 -14.64 -15.84
C GLY A 555 -16.79 -14.84 -17.11
N SER A 556 -16.02 -13.82 -17.54
CA SER A 556 -15.07 -13.90 -18.66
C SER A 556 -13.73 -14.55 -18.30
N LYS A 557 -13.33 -14.47 -17.02
CA LYS A 557 -12.14 -15.10 -16.43
C LYS A 557 -12.46 -15.91 -15.18
N LEU A 558 -11.78 -17.04 -15.04
CA LEU A 558 -11.59 -17.84 -13.84
C LEU A 558 -10.22 -17.50 -13.24
N TYR A 559 -10.11 -17.52 -11.92
CA TYR A 559 -8.89 -17.26 -11.17
C TYR A 559 -8.67 -18.39 -10.16
N LEU A 560 -7.44 -18.89 -10.07
CA LEU A 560 -7.03 -19.92 -9.12
C LEU A 560 -5.91 -19.39 -8.22
N MET A 561 -5.91 -19.80 -6.96
CA MET A 561 -4.83 -19.61 -6.00
C MET A 561 -4.47 -21.01 -5.48
N VAL A 562 -3.37 -21.58 -5.98
CA VAL A 562 -2.94 -22.96 -5.68
C VAL A 562 -1.68 -22.92 -4.83
N ILE A 563 -1.74 -23.54 -3.65
CA ILE A 563 -0.84 -23.24 -2.53
C ILE A 563 -0.17 -24.53 -2.07
N ASN A 564 1.15 -24.67 -2.26
CA ASN A 564 1.93 -25.79 -1.71
C ASN A 564 2.47 -25.43 -0.32
N LYS A 565 1.96 -26.12 0.70
CA LYS A 565 2.37 -25.98 2.12
C LYS A 565 3.50 -26.96 2.52
N ASP A 566 3.91 -27.87 1.64
CA ASP A 566 5.08 -28.71 1.89
C ASP A 566 6.36 -27.88 1.74
N ILE A 567 7.09 -27.70 2.84
CA ILE A 567 8.30 -26.87 2.89
C ILE A 567 9.56 -27.56 2.35
N THR A 568 9.47 -28.83 1.95
CA THR A 568 10.61 -29.63 1.46
C THR A 568 10.41 -30.21 0.06
N LYS A 569 9.16 -30.39 -0.41
CA LYS A 569 8.88 -31.11 -1.66
C LYS A 569 8.03 -30.30 -2.63
N THR A 570 8.53 -30.24 -3.87
CA THR A 570 7.73 -29.89 -5.05
C THR A 570 6.51 -30.82 -5.15
N LYS A 571 5.37 -30.29 -5.59
CA LYS A 571 4.13 -31.06 -5.82
C LYS A 571 3.69 -30.91 -7.27
N SER A 572 3.25 -32.02 -7.86
CA SER A 572 2.44 -32.02 -9.06
C SER A 572 0.96 -32.10 -8.67
N ALA A 573 0.15 -31.20 -9.21
CA ALA A 573 -1.27 -31.11 -8.91
C ALA A 573 -2.13 -31.01 -10.18
N THR A 574 -3.06 -31.94 -10.35
CA THR A 574 -4.02 -31.99 -11.46
C THR A 574 -5.26 -31.18 -11.10
N VAL A 575 -5.42 -30.02 -11.72
CA VAL A 575 -6.63 -29.19 -11.62
C VAL A 575 -7.70 -29.71 -12.58
N LYS A 576 -8.92 -29.88 -12.06
CA LYS A 576 -10.10 -30.38 -12.77
C LYS A 576 -11.23 -29.35 -12.65
N ILE A 577 -11.65 -28.77 -13.77
CA ILE A 577 -12.62 -27.65 -13.83
C ILE A 577 -13.97 -28.15 -14.37
N SER A 578 -15.04 -27.82 -13.65
CA SER A 578 -16.43 -27.98 -14.08
C SER A 578 -17.19 -26.65 -14.00
N GLY A 579 -18.31 -26.54 -14.72
CA GLY A 579 -19.11 -25.30 -14.78
C GLY A 579 -18.49 -24.14 -15.59
N PHE A 580 -17.29 -24.31 -16.13
CA PHE A 580 -16.57 -23.32 -16.94
C PHE A 580 -15.91 -24.00 -18.13
N ASP A 581 -15.76 -23.25 -19.22
CA ASP A 581 -15.06 -23.65 -20.44
C ASP A 581 -13.77 -22.82 -20.53
N PRO A 582 -12.65 -23.30 -19.98
CA PRO A 582 -11.40 -22.55 -19.98
C PRO A 582 -10.77 -22.47 -21.37
N SER A 583 -10.07 -21.36 -21.63
CA SER A 583 -9.12 -21.21 -22.73
C SER A 583 -8.02 -22.29 -22.69
N TYR A 584 -7.30 -22.44 -23.79
CA TYR A 584 -6.15 -23.34 -23.87
C TYR A 584 -4.90 -22.77 -23.17
N LYS A 585 -4.86 -21.46 -22.92
CA LYS A 585 -3.78 -20.78 -22.19
C LYS A 585 -4.30 -20.06 -20.96
N GLY A 586 -3.49 -20.09 -19.90
CA GLY A 586 -3.61 -19.24 -18.73
C GLY A 586 -2.31 -18.47 -18.48
N ALA A 587 -2.42 -17.38 -17.72
CA ALA A 587 -1.28 -16.65 -17.18
C ALA A 587 -1.02 -17.11 -15.74
N SER A 588 0.20 -17.54 -15.45
CA SER A 588 0.64 -18.05 -14.14
C SER A 588 1.59 -17.05 -13.46
N TYR A 589 1.38 -16.85 -12.17
CA TYR A 589 2.13 -15.97 -11.29
C TYR A 589 2.56 -16.76 -10.05
N LEU A 590 3.78 -17.27 -10.08
CA LEU A 590 4.37 -18.12 -9.04
C LEU A 590 5.10 -17.28 -8.00
N LEU A 591 4.45 -17.04 -6.86
CA LEU A 591 5.07 -16.50 -5.66
C LEU A 591 5.93 -17.58 -5.00
N SER A 592 7.24 -17.36 -4.98
CA SER A 592 8.23 -18.33 -4.50
C SER A 592 9.46 -17.63 -3.87
N SER A 593 10.30 -18.43 -3.20
CA SER A 593 11.60 -18.02 -2.68
C SER A 593 12.54 -19.22 -2.58
N THR A 594 13.80 -19.01 -2.19
CA THR A 594 14.82 -20.06 -2.09
C THR A 594 14.49 -21.13 -1.04
N ASN A 595 13.78 -20.76 0.03
CA ASN A 595 13.25 -21.69 1.03
C ASN A 595 12.11 -21.05 1.85
N ALA A 596 11.41 -21.87 2.63
CA ALA A 596 10.27 -21.45 3.45
C ALA A 596 10.58 -20.39 4.51
N SER A 597 11.83 -20.32 4.98
CA SER A 597 12.31 -19.38 6.00
C SER A 597 12.90 -18.08 5.44
N SER A 598 12.97 -17.91 4.11
CA SER A 598 13.47 -16.67 3.52
C SER A 598 12.53 -15.49 3.82
N ASP A 599 13.12 -14.36 4.21
CA ASP A 599 12.51 -13.04 4.40
C ASP A 599 12.25 -12.29 3.09
N LYS A 600 12.63 -12.89 1.95
CA LYS A 600 12.39 -12.41 0.59
C LYS A 600 11.47 -13.35 -0.17
N ALA A 601 10.79 -12.82 -1.16
CA ALA A 601 10.05 -13.58 -2.15
C ALA A 601 9.92 -12.78 -3.45
N ASN A 602 9.68 -13.49 -4.55
CA ASN A 602 9.46 -12.92 -5.87
C ASN A 602 8.24 -13.58 -6.53
N ILE A 603 7.70 -12.96 -7.58
CA ILE A 603 6.68 -13.55 -8.45
C ILE A 603 7.32 -13.78 -9.83
N ASN A 604 7.53 -15.04 -10.25
CA ASN A 604 8.22 -15.35 -11.52
C ASN A 604 9.57 -14.60 -11.69
N GLY A 605 10.35 -14.47 -10.60
CA GLY A 605 11.61 -13.71 -10.59
C GLY A 605 11.48 -12.19 -10.43
N TRP A 606 10.27 -11.63 -10.39
CA TRP A 606 10.02 -10.20 -10.16
C TRP A 606 9.96 -9.86 -8.67
N GLU A 607 10.76 -8.87 -8.27
CA GLU A 607 10.73 -8.22 -6.96
C GLU A 607 10.39 -6.74 -7.11
N ILE A 608 9.86 -6.11 -6.06
CA ILE A 608 9.49 -4.69 -6.09
C ILE A 608 10.72 -3.80 -5.95
N ASN A 609 10.93 -2.94 -6.96
CA ASN A 609 11.99 -1.95 -6.92
C ASN A 609 11.54 -0.75 -6.07
N LYS A 610 12.09 -0.61 -4.86
CA LYS A 610 11.80 0.51 -3.96
C LYS A 610 12.12 1.91 -4.54
N ASN A 611 12.96 1.99 -5.57
CA ASN A 611 13.29 3.23 -6.29
C ASN A 611 12.37 3.49 -7.49
N ASP A 612 11.62 2.49 -7.96
CA ASP A 612 10.62 2.58 -9.04
C ASP A 612 9.38 1.73 -8.72
N VAL A 613 8.70 2.12 -7.64
CA VAL A 613 7.48 1.44 -7.18
C VAL A 613 6.37 1.52 -8.24
N SER A 614 6.25 2.67 -8.93
CA SER A 614 5.24 2.87 -9.98
C SER A 614 5.44 1.98 -11.21
N GLY A 615 6.67 1.85 -11.71
CA GLY A 615 7.01 1.03 -12.88
C GLY A 615 7.14 -0.45 -12.58
N SER A 616 7.17 -0.86 -11.31
CA SER A 616 7.24 -2.27 -10.92
C SER A 616 6.05 -3.06 -11.47
N VAL A 617 4.80 -2.61 -11.28
CA VAL A 617 3.59 -3.35 -11.70
C VAL A 617 3.53 -3.58 -13.22
N SER A 618 3.98 -2.61 -14.03
CA SER A 618 4.04 -2.76 -15.49
C SER A 618 5.09 -3.74 -16.00
N LYS A 619 5.98 -4.22 -15.12
CA LYS A 619 7.07 -5.16 -15.43
C LYS A 619 6.82 -6.57 -14.88
N LEU A 620 5.66 -6.82 -14.26
CA LEU A 620 5.30 -8.13 -13.70
C LEU A 620 5.24 -9.20 -14.81
N PRO A 621 6.14 -10.20 -14.82
CA PRO A 621 6.13 -11.26 -15.81
C PRO A 621 5.08 -12.31 -15.47
N ALA A 622 4.43 -12.84 -16.49
CA ALA A 622 3.50 -13.95 -16.39
C ALA A 622 4.03 -15.14 -17.18
N ASP A 623 4.18 -16.29 -16.54
CA ASP A 623 4.48 -17.53 -17.25
C ASP A 623 3.20 -17.98 -17.95
N ILE A 624 3.24 -18.14 -19.28
CA ILE A 624 2.10 -18.72 -19.99
C ILE A 624 2.11 -20.23 -19.75
N ILE A 625 0.97 -20.78 -19.39
CA ILE A 625 0.81 -22.22 -19.15
C ILE A 625 -0.34 -22.79 -19.98
N GLN A 626 -0.22 -24.06 -20.36
CA GLN A 626 -1.32 -24.81 -20.96
C GLN A 626 -2.42 -25.08 -19.92
N THR A 627 -3.65 -24.71 -20.27
CA THR A 627 -4.85 -24.91 -19.46
C THR A 627 -5.90 -25.71 -20.21
N GLY A 628 -6.93 -26.14 -19.48
CA GLY A 628 -8.04 -26.91 -20.03
C GLY A 628 -8.96 -27.38 -18.92
N LYS A 629 -9.95 -28.23 -19.23
CA LYS A 629 -10.85 -28.80 -18.21
C LYS A 629 -10.13 -29.76 -17.25
N ASN A 630 -8.98 -30.30 -17.68
CA ASN A 630 -7.99 -30.94 -16.81
C ASN A 630 -6.61 -30.45 -17.24
N PHE A 631 -5.75 -30.04 -16.30
CA PHE A 631 -4.35 -29.69 -16.56
C PHE A 631 -3.51 -29.87 -15.29
N ASN A 632 -2.18 -29.98 -15.43
CA ASN A 632 -1.25 -30.17 -14.31
C ASN A 632 -0.47 -28.89 -14.01
N ILE A 633 -0.16 -28.66 -12.73
CA ILE A 633 0.69 -27.56 -12.25
C ILE A 633 1.82 -28.17 -11.41
N LEU A 634 3.06 -27.71 -11.63
CA LEU A 634 4.18 -27.97 -10.72
C LEU A 634 4.32 -26.79 -9.74
N LEU A 635 4.42 -27.11 -8.46
CA LEU A 635 4.49 -26.15 -7.35
C LEU A 635 5.77 -26.44 -6.55
N PRO A 636 6.80 -25.57 -6.56
CA PRO A 636 7.98 -25.70 -5.70
C PRO A 636 7.62 -25.78 -4.21
N PRO A 637 8.56 -26.19 -3.32
CA PRO A 637 8.32 -26.18 -1.89
C PRO A 637 7.89 -24.79 -1.39
N CYS A 638 6.94 -24.73 -0.47
CA CYS A 638 6.45 -23.49 0.15
C CYS A 638 6.13 -22.37 -0.89
N SER A 639 5.21 -22.61 -1.83
CA SER A 639 4.93 -21.69 -2.95
C SER A 639 3.43 -21.47 -3.19
N VAL A 640 3.11 -20.39 -3.91
CA VAL A 640 1.75 -20.06 -4.33
C VAL A 640 1.73 -19.75 -5.82
N ALA A 641 1.04 -20.57 -6.63
CA ALA A 641 0.75 -20.26 -8.03
C ALA A 641 -0.63 -19.61 -8.13
N CYS A 642 -0.67 -18.35 -8.53
CA CYS A 642 -1.91 -17.67 -8.92
C CYS A 642 -2.08 -17.76 -10.44
N ILE A 643 -3.24 -18.21 -10.92
CA ILE A 643 -3.46 -18.51 -12.34
C ILE A 643 -4.74 -17.81 -12.83
N GLU A 644 -4.60 -16.97 -13.86
CA GLU A 644 -5.73 -16.44 -14.63
C GLU A 644 -6.04 -17.33 -15.84
N ILE A 645 -7.30 -17.76 -15.97
CA ILE A 645 -7.77 -18.58 -17.07
C ILE A 645 -8.97 -17.88 -17.74
N PRO A 646 -8.78 -17.26 -18.92
CA PRO A 646 -9.88 -16.79 -19.76
C PRO A 646 -10.92 -17.87 -20.08
N ARG A 647 -12.11 -17.44 -20.49
CA ARG A 647 -13.14 -18.32 -21.03
C ARG A 647 -12.89 -18.57 -22.52
N ALA A 648 -12.99 -19.82 -22.95
CA ALA A 648 -12.83 -20.20 -24.35
C ALA A 648 -13.81 -19.47 -25.28
N GLY A 649 -13.37 -19.17 -26.50
CA GLY A 649 -14.10 -18.38 -27.50
C GLY A 649 -13.66 -16.93 -27.65
N SER A 650 -12.72 -16.45 -26.83
CA SER A 650 -11.99 -15.18 -27.05
C SER A 650 -10.80 -15.31 -28.01
N GLU A 651 -10.39 -16.54 -28.29
CA GLU A 651 -9.18 -16.89 -29.07
C GLU A 651 -9.59 -17.56 -30.39
N ASN A 652 -8.91 -17.21 -31.48
CA ASN A 652 -9.05 -17.91 -32.77
C ASN A 652 -8.13 -19.14 -32.80
N PRO A 653 -8.61 -20.32 -33.23
CA PRO A 653 -7.77 -21.50 -33.33
C PRO A 653 -6.75 -21.35 -34.46
N GLY A 654 -5.53 -21.82 -34.21
CA GLY A 654 -4.38 -21.63 -35.10
C GLY A 654 -3.04 -21.80 -34.37
N ILE A 655 -1.96 -21.62 -35.10
CA ILE A 655 -0.59 -21.57 -34.57
C ILE A 655 0.14 -20.38 -35.19
N ASN A 656 1.05 -19.75 -34.45
CA ASN A 656 1.93 -18.71 -34.97
C ASN A 656 3.35 -18.93 -34.43
N LEU A 657 4.37 -18.82 -35.28
CA LEU A 657 5.75 -18.73 -34.81
C LEU A 657 5.96 -17.41 -34.06
N THR A 658 6.49 -17.48 -32.84
CA THR A 658 6.73 -16.30 -31.98
C THR A 658 8.18 -15.85 -32.02
N PHE A 659 9.11 -16.79 -32.20
CA PHE A 659 10.51 -16.53 -32.52
C PHE A 659 11.13 -17.69 -33.33
N PRO A 660 12.01 -17.42 -34.32
CA PRO A 660 12.26 -16.12 -34.94
C PRO A 660 11.03 -15.62 -35.73
N LYS A 661 11.09 -14.37 -36.19
CA LYS A 661 10.00 -13.67 -36.89
C LYS A 661 10.31 -13.51 -38.38
N GLU A 662 9.28 -13.17 -39.15
CA GLU A 662 9.38 -12.88 -40.59
C GLU A 662 10.45 -11.82 -40.88
N GLY A 663 11.50 -12.22 -41.61
CA GLY A 663 12.63 -11.36 -41.99
C GLY A 663 13.81 -11.35 -41.01
N ASP A 664 13.75 -12.05 -39.87
CA ASP A 664 14.86 -12.09 -38.91
C ASP A 664 16.12 -12.69 -39.55
N THR A 665 17.30 -12.15 -39.19
CA THR A 665 18.60 -12.69 -39.56
C THR A 665 19.22 -13.42 -38.38
N ILE A 666 19.59 -14.68 -38.58
CA ILE A 666 19.92 -15.65 -37.52
C ILE A 666 21.21 -16.41 -37.80
N GLY A 667 21.87 -16.90 -36.76
CA GLY A 667 23.11 -17.68 -36.85
C GLY A 667 23.50 -18.33 -35.52
N GLY A 668 24.19 -19.47 -35.59
CA GLY A 668 24.48 -20.33 -34.42
C GLY A 668 23.29 -21.22 -34.03
N SER A 669 23.28 -21.69 -32.78
CA SER A 669 22.14 -22.39 -32.18
C SER A 669 21.12 -21.40 -31.65
N ILE A 670 19.91 -21.42 -32.20
CA ILE A 670 18.79 -20.60 -31.74
C ILE A 670 17.66 -21.48 -31.19
N ARG A 671 16.78 -20.90 -30.39
CA ARG A 671 15.45 -21.48 -30.16
C ARG A 671 14.52 -21.13 -31.33
N VAL A 672 13.60 -22.02 -31.66
CA VAL A 672 12.42 -21.75 -32.49
C VAL A 672 11.22 -22.09 -31.65
N SER A 673 10.27 -21.17 -31.49
CA SER A 673 9.11 -21.34 -30.61
C SER A 673 7.82 -20.87 -31.28
N ALA A 674 6.71 -21.53 -30.91
CA ALA A 674 5.40 -21.27 -31.49
C ALA A 674 4.30 -21.19 -30.43
N ASP A 675 3.36 -20.28 -30.66
CA ASP A 675 2.20 -20.09 -29.82
C ASP A 675 0.95 -20.67 -30.51
N ALA A 676 0.37 -21.71 -29.91
CA ALA A 676 -0.62 -22.59 -30.54
C ALA A 676 -1.95 -22.63 -29.76
N ILE A 677 -3.07 -22.71 -30.47
CA ILE A 677 -4.45 -22.61 -29.94
C ILE A 677 -5.33 -23.63 -30.66
N PRO A 678 -5.78 -24.72 -30.00
CA PRO A 678 -6.64 -25.73 -30.61
C PRO A 678 -8.07 -25.24 -30.84
N SER A 679 -8.81 -25.97 -31.68
CA SER A 679 -10.27 -25.84 -31.81
C SER A 679 -10.98 -25.98 -30.45
N LEU A 680 -12.09 -25.25 -30.26
CA LEU A 680 -12.87 -25.25 -29.02
C LEU A 680 -13.25 -26.68 -28.57
N GLY A 681 -12.70 -27.11 -27.43
CA GLY A 681 -12.97 -28.42 -26.83
C GLY A 681 -12.00 -29.53 -27.24
N SER A 682 -11.03 -29.25 -28.11
CA SER A 682 -9.92 -30.16 -28.44
C SER A 682 -8.65 -29.80 -27.64
N LEU A 683 -7.73 -30.75 -27.52
CA LEU A 683 -6.37 -30.55 -27.03
C LEU A 683 -5.37 -30.63 -28.19
N ILE A 684 -4.19 -30.04 -28.00
CA ILE A 684 -3.02 -30.26 -28.88
C ILE A 684 -2.40 -31.61 -28.51
N THR A 685 -2.03 -32.41 -29.52
CA THR A 685 -1.29 -33.68 -29.35
C THR A 685 0.21 -33.48 -29.58
N LYS A 686 0.58 -32.59 -30.50
CA LYS A 686 1.94 -32.11 -30.75
C LYS A 686 1.97 -30.86 -31.64
N VAL A 687 3.10 -30.18 -31.64
CA VAL A 687 3.54 -29.25 -32.69
C VAL A 687 4.71 -29.88 -33.44
N GLU A 688 4.69 -29.80 -34.76
CA GLU A 688 5.82 -30.15 -35.64
C GLU A 688 6.52 -28.86 -36.10
N PHE A 689 7.82 -28.74 -35.83
CA PHE A 689 8.68 -27.68 -36.36
C PHE A 689 9.51 -28.22 -37.53
N GLN A 690 9.52 -27.52 -38.66
CA GLN A 690 10.21 -27.96 -39.88
C GLN A 690 11.00 -26.81 -40.50
N VAL A 691 12.22 -27.10 -40.97
CA VAL A 691 13.05 -26.18 -41.75
C VAL A 691 13.00 -26.61 -43.22
N ASP A 692 12.53 -25.72 -44.10
CA ASP A 692 12.33 -25.95 -45.53
C ASP A 692 11.59 -27.26 -45.84
N ASN A 693 12.32 -28.29 -46.30
CA ASN A 693 11.79 -29.62 -46.63
C ASN A 693 12.48 -30.73 -45.81
N ASN A 694 13.17 -30.38 -44.72
CA ASN A 694 13.86 -31.34 -43.84
C ASN A 694 12.85 -32.17 -43.01
N GLN A 695 13.34 -33.16 -42.26
CA GLN A 695 12.46 -33.90 -41.33
C GLN A 695 11.95 -32.98 -40.21
N PRO A 696 10.65 -33.03 -39.86
CA PRO A 696 10.11 -32.25 -38.75
C PRO A 696 10.58 -32.77 -37.39
N ILE A 697 10.77 -31.85 -36.45
CA ILE A 697 11.01 -32.14 -35.04
C ILE A 697 9.69 -31.96 -34.29
N ASN A 698 9.30 -32.97 -33.51
CA ASN A 698 8.07 -32.93 -32.71
C ASN A 698 8.34 -32.34 -31.33
N ASP A 699 7.46 -31.46 -30.86
CA ASP A 699 7.30 -31.13 -29.45
C ASP A 699 5.85 -31.47 -29.02
N SER A 700 5.69 -32.07 -27.84
CA SER A 700 4.39 -32.44 -27.25
C SER A 700 4.08 -31.68 -25.96
N SER A 701 4.90 -30.68 -25.61
CA SER A 701 4.89 -29.94 -24.35
C SER A 701 4.66 -28.45 -24.61
N TYR A 702 3.91 -27.76 -23.73
CA TYR A 702 3.89 -26.30 -23.72
C TYR A 702 4.92 -25.77 -22.70
N PRO A 703 5.67 -24.69 -22.99
CA PRO A 703 5.69 -23.92 -24.23
C PRO A 703 6.33 -24.68 -25.39
N PHE A 704 5.73 -24.60 -26.58
CA PHE A 704 6.23 -25.35 -27.74
C PHE A 704 7.51 -24.71 -28.28
N GLU A 705 8.65 -25.38 -28.14
CA GLU A 705 9.94 -24.90 -28.61
C GLU A 705 10.93 -26.02 -28.98
N ILE A 706 11.82 -25.72 -29.93
CA ILE A 706 12.96 -26.57 -30.29
C ILE A 706 14.25 -25.77 -30.30
N LEU A 707 15.39 -26.44 -30.14
CA LEU A 707 16.70 -25.87 -30.50
C LEU A 707 17.01 -26.22 -31.96
N TRP A 708 17.26 -25.19 -32.77
CA TRP A 708 17.74 -25.33 -34.14
C TRP A 708 19.17 -24.80 -34.25
N ASN A 709 20.11 -25.69 -34.57
CA ASN A 709 21.47 -25.30 -34.94
C ASN A 709 21.54 -24.96 -36.43
N THR A 710 21.91 -23.72 -36.75
CA THR A 710 22.07 -23.23 -38.13
C THR A 710 23.46 -23.51 -38.72
N SER A 711 24.43 -24.02 -37.95
CA SER A 711 25.84 -24.13 -38.41
C SER A 711 26.04 -25.03 -39.64
N GLU A 712 25.20 -26.05 -39.81
CA GLU A 712 25.26 -27.00 -40.93
C GLU A 712 24.35 -26.61 -42.11
N ILE A 713 23.54 -25.57 -41.95
CA ILE A 713 22.61 -25.05 -42.98
C ILE A 713 23.38 -24.10 -43.92
N GLU A 714 22.93 -23.98 -45.17
CA GLU A 714 23.48 -23.00 -46.12
C GLU A 714 23.17 -21.55 -45.68
N GLU A 715 23.86 -20.57 -46.29
CA GLU A 715 23.56 -19.15 -46.04
C GLU A 715 22.57 -18.65 -47.10
N GLY A 716 21.46 -18.07 -46.67
CA GLY A 716 20.37 -17.75 -47.57
C GLY A 716 19.07 -17.41 -46.84
N SER A 717 17.95 -17.60 -47.54
CA SER A 717 16.59 -17.47 -47.00
C SER A 717 16.01 -18.86 -46.80
N HIS A 718 15.52 -19.15 -45.59
CA HIS A 718 14.95 -20.42 -45.18
C HIS A 718 13.53 -20.21 -44.67
N THR A 719 12.64 -21.18 -44.91
CA THR A 719 11.27 -21.16 -44.40
C THR A 719 11.17 -22.05 -43.17
N LEU A 720 10.78 -21.48 -42.03
CA LEU A 720 10.38 -22.25 -40.86
C LEU A 720 8.89 -22.47 -40.89
N PHE A 721 8.45 -23.71 -40.68
CA PHE A 721 7.05 -24.08 -40.48
C PHE A 721 6.82 -24.56 -39.05
N ALA A 722 5.67 -24.20 -38.47
CA ALA A 722 5.14 -24.81 -37.27
C ALA A 722 3.72 -25.33 -37.56
N THR A 723 3.49 -26.63 -37.33
CA THR A 723 2.21 -27.30 -37.60
C THR A 723 1.66 -27.95 -36.34
N MET A 724 0.51 -27.46 -35.87
CA MET A 724 -0.22 -27.98 -34.72
C MET A 724 -1.12 -29.16 -35.13
N TYR A 725 -1.12 -30.21 -34.33
CA TYR A 725 -2.01 -31.36 -34.45
C TYR A 725 -2.93 -31.46 -33.22
N CYS A 726 -4.21 -31.75 -33.44
CA CYS A 726 -5.23 -31.75 -32.38
C CYS A 726 -5.95 -33.09 -32.22
N THR A 727 -6.48 -33.35 -31.01
CA THR A 727 -7.20 -34.59 -30.66
C THR A 727 -8.50 -34.82 -31.43
N ASP A 728 -9.10 -33.77 -31.99
CA ASP A 728 -10.27 -33.83 -32.89
C ASP A 728 -9.90 -34.14 -34.35
N GLY A 729 -8.61 -34.28 -34.66
CA GLY A 729 -8.09 -34.46 -36.02
C GLY A 729 -7.91 -33.17 -36.82
N SER A 730 -8.18 -32.00 -36.23
CA SER A 730 -7.87 -30.72 -36.87
C SER A 730 -6.35 -30.45 -36.87
N THR A 731 -5.90 -29.75 -37.90
CA THR A 731 -4.50 -29.33 -38.06
C THR A 731 -4.44 -27.88 -38.53
N PHE A 732 -3.43 -27.15 -38.07
CA PHE A 732 -3.19 -25.75 -38.43
C PHE A 732 -1.70 -25.58 -38.65
N SER A 733 -1.30 -24.80 -39.66
CA SER A 733 0.10 -24.56 -39.99
C SER A 733 0.37 -23.09 -40.22
N ASN A 734 1.55 -22.63 -39.84
CA ASN A 734 2.04 -21.27 -39.99
C ASN A 734 3.53 -21.32 -40.33
N SER A 735 4.03 -20.31 -41.04
CA SER A 735 5.43 -20.25 -41.44
C SER A 735 5.97 -18.84 -41.47
N VAL A 736 7.28 -18.71 -41.25
CA VAL A 736 8.04 -17.46 -41.44
C VAL A 736 9.29 -17.71 -42.27
N ASN A 737 9.71 -16.71 -43.03
CA ASN A 737 10.98 -16.69 -43.75
C ASN A 737 12.04 -15.99 -42.89
N VAL A 738 13.24 -16.58 -42.81
CA VAL A 738 14.38 -16.05 -42.05
C VAL A 738 15.66 -16.14 -42.87
N SER A 739 16.60 -15.23 -42.63
CA SER A 739 17.92 -15.28 -43.28
C SER A 739 18.96 -15.92 -42.38
N VAL A 740 19.46 -17.10 -42.77
CA VAL A 740 20.61 -17.72 -42.11
C VAL A 740 21.90 -17.04 -42.58
N LYS A 741 22.71 -16.60 -41.63
CA LYS A 741 24.09 -16.14 -41.85
C LYS A 741 25.03 -16.78 -40.83
N ARG A 742 26.21 -17.18 -41.28
CA ARG A 742 27.27 -17.69 -40.42
C ARG A 742 28.06 -16.50 -39.88
N ASN A 743 27.95 -16.23 -38.59
CA ASN A 743 28.74 -15.20 -37.89
C ASN A 743 30.21 -15.65 -37.69
N LEU A 744 30.88 -16.00 -38.80
CA LEU A 744 32.30 -16.35 -38.84
C LEU A 744 33.14 -15.07 -38.97
N ALA A 745 33.56 -14.52 -37.83
CA ALA A 745 34.56 -13.47 -37.82
C ALA A 745 35.94 -14.04 -38.22
N LEU A 746 36.62 -13.37 -39.14
CA LEU A 746 38.03 -13.60 -39.45
C LEU A 746 38.88 -12.80 -38.44
N PHE A 747 39.73 -13.48 -37.66
CA PHE A 747 40.57 -12.81 -36.67
C PHE A 747 41.99 -12.57 -37.19
N GLU A 748 42.33 -11.29 -37.42
CA GLU A 748 43.69 -10.87 -37.69
C GLU A 748 44.52 -10.86 -36.37
N GLY A 749 45.35 -11.89 -36.18
CA GLY A 749 46.21 -12.01 -35.00
C GLY A 749 47.39 -11.03 -35.03
N THR A 750 47.59 -10.27 -33.95
CA THR A 750 48.39 -9.03 -33.97
C THR A 750 49.91 -9.21 -33.86
N LYS A 751 50.42 -10.45 -33.78
CA LYS A 751 51.87 -10.72 -33.67
C LYS A 751 52.26 -12.13 -34.11
N LEU A 752 53.36 -12.21 -34.87
CA LEU A 752 54.12 -13.43 -35.14
C LEU A 752 55.55 -13.22 -34.59
N LYS A 753 55.94 -14.01 -33.58
CA LYS A 753 57.30 -13.97 -33.01
C LYS A 753 58.23 -14.89 -33.80
N SER A 754 59.03 -14.32 -34.71
CA SER A 754 60.20 -14.99 -35.27
C SER A 754 61.48 -14.48 -34.60
N GLU A 755 62.27 -15.36 -33.99
CA GLU A 755 63.61 -14.99 -33.54
C GLU A 755 64.55 -14.82 -34.75
N GLY A 756 64.92 -13.58 -35.06
CA GLY A 756 66.04 -13.28 -35.98
C GLY A 756 65.71 -12.50 -37.26
N VAL A 757 64.50 -11.94 -37.44
CA VAL A 757 64.20 -11.01 -38.54
C VAL A 757 63.56 -9.73 -38.00
N ALA A 758 64.14 -8.58 -38.35
CA ALA A 758 63.60 -7.27 -38.00
C ALA A 758 62.81 -6.70 -39.19
N ASN A 759 61.51 -6.48 -39.00
CA ASN A 759 60.69 -5.42 -39.59
C ASN A 759 59.29 -5.47 -38.98
N ASP A 760 58.75 -4.31 -38.58
CA ASP A 760 57.38 -4.20 -38.08
C ASP A 760 56.37 -4.30 -39.22
N PHE A 761 55.30 -5.08 -39.01
CA PHE A 761 54.11 -5.04 -39.87
C PHE A 761 53.14 -3.97 -39.37
N LYS A 762 52.67 -3.11 -40.28
CA LYS A 762 51.53 -2.22 -40.05
C LYS A 762 50.23 -2.90 -40.49
N LEU A 763 49.15 -2.63 -39.77
CA LEU A 763 47.79 -2.81 -40.29
C LEU A 763 47.61 -1.94 -41.54
N ILE A 764 46.80 -2.42 -42.50
CA ILE A 764 46.35 -1.66 -43.66
C ILE A 764 44.83 -1.86 -43.80
N ASP A 765 44.06 -0.82 -43.51
CA ASP A 765 42.65 -0.79 -43.85
C ASP A 765 42.47 -0.70 -45.38
N ASN A 766 41.45 -1.41 -45.87
CA ASN A 766 41.00 -1.56 -47.27
C ASN A 766 41.73 -2.61 -48.12
N LEU A 767 40.94 -3.33 -48.92
CA LEU A 767 41.40 -4.23 -49.97
C LEU A 767 42.08 -3.44 -51.10
N ASP A 768 43.29 -3.84 -51.48
CA ASP A 768 43.70 -3.83 -52.88
C ASP A 768 44.35 -5.18 -53.23
N MET A 769 43.76 -5.90 -54.20
CA MET A 769 44.16 -7.27 -54.53
C MET A 769 45.28 -7.30 -55.57
N LEU A 770 46.51 -6.92 -55.20
CA LEU A 770 47.70 -7.19 -56.02
C LEU A 770 49.01 -7.23 -55.19
N ASN A 771 49.55 -8.44 -55.01
CA ASN A 771 50.94 -8.74 -54.62
C ASN A 771 51.41 -8.35 -53.19
N ASN A 772 50.80 -8.89 -52.15
CA ASN A 772 51.47 -9.06 -50.85
C ASN A 772 51.06 -10.39 -50.19
N TYR A 773 52.04 -11.27 -49.94
CA TYR A 773 51.90 -12.50 -49.15
C TYR A 773 53.09 -12.61 -48.20
N ALA A 774 52.85 -12.79 -46.90
CA ALA A 774 53.93 -12.99 -45.94
C ALA A 774 54.42 -14.45 -46.02
N THR A 775 55.66 -14.66 -46.48
CA THR A 775 56.22 -16.00 -46.68
C THR A 775 57.14 -16.39 -45.53
N PHE A 776 56.78 -17.43 -44.77
CA PHE A 776 57.55 -17.86 -43.59
C PHE A 776 58.38 -19.10 -43.89
N ASP A 777 59.71 -19.01 -43.78
CA ASP A 777 60.65 -20.15 -43.82
C ASP A 777 60.70 -20.82 -42.44
N LEU A 778 59.80 -21.77 -42.17
CA LEU A 778 59.84 -22.57 -40.94
C LEU A 778 60.89 -23.68 -41.07
N LYS A 779 61.76 -23.84 -40.07
CA LYS A 779 62.79 -24.89 -40.04
C LYS A 779 62.23 -26.22 -39.55
N LYS A 780 62.96 -27.30 -39.81
CA LYS A 780 62.67 -28.64 -39.28
C LYS A 780 62.69 -28.67 -37.74
N ASN A 781 61.62 -29.20 -37.17
CA ASN A 781 61.28 -29.27 -35.74
C ASN A 781 61.14 -27.90 -35.03
N ASP A 782 60.84 -26.84 -35.79
CA ASP A 782 60.75 -25.46 -35.30
C ASP A 782 59.29 -24.97 -35.22
N SER A 783 59.03 -23.89 -34.48
CA SER A 783 57.67 -23.42 -34.12
C SER A 783 57.48 -21.89 -34.16
N ASN A 784 58.29 -21.16 -34.97
CA ASN A 784 58.30 -19.69 -35.10
C ASN A 784 57.01 -19.03 -35.66
N ALA A 785 55.90 -19.74 -35.74
CA ALA A 785 54.61 -19.24 -36.23
C ALA A 785 53.53 -19.32 -35.14
N ILE A 786 53.76 -18.58 -34.03
CA ILE A 786 52.78 -18.39 -32.96
C ILE A 786 51.92 -17.16 -33.30
N ILE A 787 50.61 -17.36 -33.40
CA ILE A 787 49.56 -16.35 -33.54
C ILE A 787 48.97 -16.10 -32.15
N GLU A 788 49.05 -14.88 -31.64
CA GLU A 788 48.32 -14.45 -30.42
C GLU A 788 47.01 -13.74 -30.80
N PHE A 789 45.94 -14.07 -30.10
CA PHE A 789 44.65 -13.37 -30.18
C PHE A 789 44.49 -12.37 -29.01
N PRO A 790 43.87 -11.19 -29.25
CA PRO A 790 43.68 -10.17 -28.21
C PRO A 790 42.62 -10.53 -27.16
N LYS A 791 41.84 -11.58 -27.41
CA LYS A 791 40.94 -12.26 -26.48
C LYS A 791 41.05 -13.78 -26.71
N PRO A 792 40.71 -14.63 -25.72
CA PRO A 792 40.58 -16.06 -25.95
C PRO A 792 39.47 -16.36 -26.96
N ILE A 793 39.63 -17.46 -27.69
CA ILE A 793 38.67 -17.98 -28.64
C ILE A 793 38.40 -19.46 -28.37
N GLU A 794 37.18 -19.91 -28.70
CA GLU A 794 36.89 -21.31 -28.98
C GLU A 794 37.23 -21.55 -30.45
N ILE A 795 38.30 -22.30 -30.75
CA ILE A 795 38.72 -22.58 -32.12
C ILE A 795 37.74 -23.58 -32.76
N GLU A 796 37.20 -23.26 -33.94
CA GLU A 796 36.42 -24.18 -34.76
C GLU A 796 37.26 -24.72 -35.94
N LEU A 797 38.04 -23.86 -36.58
CA LEU A 797 38.76 -24.18 -37.82
C LEU A 797 40.03 -23.32 -37.99
N VAL A 798 41.16 -23.98 -38.25
CA VAL A 798 42.40 -23.36 -38.73
C VAL A 798 42.60 -23.77 -40.19
N LYS A 799 42.75 -22.81 -41.09
CA LYS A 799 43.13 -23.04 -42.49
C LYS A 799 44.58 -22.63 -42.72
N ILE A 800 45.33 -23.42 -43.47
CA ILE A 800 46.73 -23.15 -43.81
C ILE A 800 46.92 -23.28 -45.32
N ARG A 801 47.56 -22.30 -45.95
CA ARG A 801 47.98 -22.37 -47.35
C ARG A 801 49.50 -22.43 -47.42
N PHE A 802 50.00 -23.56 -47.93
CA PHE A 802 51.43 -23.74 -48.21
C PHE A 802 51.84 -23.07 -49.53
N TRP A 803 53.14 -22.86 -49.74
CA TRP A 803 53.63 -22.22 -50.97
C TRP A 803 53.53 -23.18 -52.16
N ASP A 804 52.58 -22.91 -53.05
CA ASP A 804 52.20 -23.71 -54.23
C ASP A 804 53.35 -23.99 -55.25
N GLY A 805 54.56 -23.44 -55.03
CA GLY A 805 55.74 -23.62 -55.89
C GLY A 805 56.77 -24.66 -55.44
N ASN A 806 56.59 -25.33 -54.29
CA ASN A 806 57.51 -26.39 -53.84
C ASN A 806 56.87 -27.78 -54.03
N PRO A 807 57.52 -28.72 -54.75
CA PRO A 807 57.00 -30.07 -54.95
C PRO A 807 57.12 -31.00 -53.72
N ALA A 808 57.75 -30.56 -52.62
CA ALA A 808 57.84 -31.34 -51.39
C ALA A 808 56.54 -31.25 -50.58
N LYS A 809 55.93 -32.41 -50.27
CA LYS A 809 54.89 -32.49 -49.23
C LYS A 809 55.50 -32.20 -47.86
N TYR A 810 54.79 -31.41 -47.05
CA TYR A 810 55.17 -31.08 -45.69
C TYR A 810 54.33 -31.87 -44.69
N THR A 811 54.93 -32.27 -43.58
CA THR A 811 54.20 -32.86 -42.46
C THR A 811 54.27 -31.89 -41.27
N PHE A 812 53.13 -31.65 -40.64
CA PHE A 812 52.91 -30.57 -39.68
C PHE A 812 51.80 -30.94 -38.69
N ARG A 813 51.73 -30.23 -37.55
CA ARG A 813 50.57 -30.24 -36.66
C ARG A 813 50.19 -28.81 -36.26
N VAL A 814 48.93 -28.62 -35.93
CA VAL A 814 48.44 -27.37 -35.35
C VAL A 814 48.35 -27.56 -33.85
N GLU A 815 49.00 -26.69 -33.11
CA GLU A 815 48.94 -26.63 -31.65
C GLU A 815 48.21 -25.37 -31.19
N TYR A 816 47.62 -25.44 -29.99
CA TYR A 816 46.92 -24.36 -29.33
C TYR A 816 47.26 -24.29 -27.84
N SER A 817 47.09 -23.12 -27.25
CA SER A 817 47.42 -22.83 -25.85
C SER A 817 46.60 -21.64 -25.33
N VAL A 818 46.28 -21.64 -24.03
CA VAL A 818 45.69 -20.49 -23.33
C VAL A 818 46.75 -19.54 -22.73
N ASN A 819 47.98 -20.03 -22.49
CA ASN A 819 49.01 -19.32 -21.70
C ASN A 819 50.39 -19.25 -22.41
N CYS A 820 50.50 -19.70 -23.66
CA CYS A 820 51.72 -19.78 -24.47
C CYS A 820 52.84 -20.70 -23.93
N THR A 821 52.65 -21.36 -22.77
CA THR A 821 53.65 -22.25 -22.15
C THR A 821 53.25 -23.73 -22.26
N SER A 822 52.00 -24.06 -21.92
CA SER A 822 51.40 -25.39 -22.08
C SER A 822 50.70 -25.49 -23.43
N TRP A 823 51.07 -26.46 -24.26
CA TRP A 823 50.54 -26.62 -25.63
C TRP A 823 49.89 -27.98 -25.82
N LEU A 824 48.68 -27.97 -26.39
CA LEU A 824 47.97 -29.15 -26.90
C LEU A 824 47.93 -29.06 -28.44
N GLY A 825 47.61 -30.13 -29.14
CA GLY A 825 47.56 -30.07 -30.61
C GLY A 825 47.11 -31.34 -31.31
N THR A 826 46.96 -31.23 -32.63
CA THR A 826 46.53 -32.32 -33.50
C THR A 826 47.61 -33.38 -33.65
N SER A 827 47.20 -34.58 -34.09
CA SER A 827 48.12 -35.52 -34.73
C SER A 827 48.76 -34.89 -35.98
N ALA A 828 49.87 -35.46 -36.43
CA ALA A 828 50.57 -35.01 -37.64
C ALA A 828 49.72 -35.18 -38.90
N LEU A 829 49.62 -34.09 -39.68
CA LEU A 829 48.93 -33.97 -40.96
C LEU A 829 49.96 -33.81 -42.07
N THR A 830 49.63 -34.24 -43.29
CA THR A 830 50.49 -34.04 -44.47
C THR A 830 49.81 -33.08 -45.45
N SER A 831 50.54 -32.09 -45.95
CA SER A 831 50.01 -31.07 -46.86
C SER A 831 49.79 -31.61 -48.27
N ASP A 832 48.61 -31.34 -48.82
CA ASP A 832 48.34 -31.38 -50.26
C ASP A 832 48.36 -29.96 -50.87
N THR A 833 48.09 -29.86 -52.19
CA THR A 833 48.05 -28.58 -52.90
C THR A 833 46.84 -27.72 -52.48
N GLY A 834 47.07 -26.43 -52.22
CA GLY A 834 46.03 -25.50 -51.79
C GLY A 834 45.72 -25.52 -50.29
N TRP A 835 44.51 -25.08 -49.92
CA TRP A 835 44.09 -24.88 -48.53
C TRP A 835 43.95 -26.20 -47.74
N GLN A 836 44.70 -26.33 -46.66
CA GLN A 836 44.59 -27.41 -45.69
C GLN A 836 43.68 -26.94 -44.54
N ASN A 837 42.64 -27.71 -44.22
CA ASN A 837 41.63 -27.34 -43.22
C ASN A 837 41.75 -28.25 -41.99
N VAL A 838 41.96 -27.67 -40.82
CA VAL A 838 42.13 -28.37 -39.53
C VAL A 838 41.01 -27.95 -38.59
N ARG A 839 40.07 -28.85 -38.32
CA ARG A 839 38.91 -28.58 -37.45
C ARG A 839 39.18 -28.95 -35.99
N PHE A 840 38.52 -28.24 -35.09
CA PHE A 840 38.62 -28.37 -33.64
C PHE A 840 37.22 -28.46 -33.02
N SER A 841 37.10 -29.10 -31.86
CA SER A 841 35.84 -29.29 -31.13
C SER A 841 35.52 -28.11 -30.21
N ASN A 842 35.63 -26.87 -30.71
CA ASN A 842 35.53 -25.62 -29.94
C ASN A 842 36.60 -25.50 -28.84
N GLU A 843 37.83 -25.91 -29.15
CA GLU A 843 38.95 -25.92 -28.18
C GLU A 843 39.35 -24.51 -27.74
N LYS A 844 39.44 -24.27 -26.43
CA LYS A 844 39.76 -22.94 -25.87
C LYS A 844 41.25 -22.59 -26.06
N ALA A 845 41.53 -21.43 -26.64
CA ALA A 845 42.88 -20.95 -26.87
C ALA A 845 42.99 -19.42 -26.90
N ARG A 846 44.16 -18.90 -26.54
CA ARG A 846 44.58 -17.51 -26.82
C ARG A 846 45.77 -17.46 -27.79
N PHE A 847 46.47 -18.58 -27.96
CA PHE A 847 47.60 -18.74 -28.86
C PHE A 847 47.39 -19.98 -29.74
N VAL A 848 47.65 -19.86 -31.03
CA VAL A 848 47.70 -20.98 -31.99
C VAL A 848 49.07 -20.98 -32.65
N ARG A 849 49.68 -22.15 -32.84
CA ARG A 849 50.93 -22.26 -33.59
C ARG A 849 50.98 -23.42 -34.55
N LEU A 850 51.69 -23.22 -35.65
CA LEU A 850 52.03 -24.27 -36.60
C LEU A 850 53.38 -24.87 -36.24
N VAL A 851 53.43 -26.18 -35.99
CA VAL A 851 54.67 -26.92 -35.69
C VAL A 851 54.98 -27.90 -36.82
N SER A 852 56.23 -27.92 -37.27
CA SER A 852 56.68 -28.87 -38.29
C SER A 852 56.93 -30.25 -37.70
N GLU A 853 56.63 -31.31 -38.46
CA GLU A 853 57.09 -32.65 -38.16
C GLU A 853 57.85 -33.26 -39.35
N ASN A 854 59.16 -33.39 -39.19
CA ASN A 854 60.01 -34.34 -39.93
C ASN A 854 59.87 -34.39 -41.47
N THR A 855 60.05 -33.25 -42.14
CA THR A 855 60.11 -33.14 -43.61
C THR A 855 61.45 -33.61 -44.21
N THR A 856 61.46 -33.85 -45.53
CA THR A 856 62.66 -34.10 -46.37
C THR A 856 63.40 -32.83 -46.80
N SER A 857 62.96 -31.66 -46.32
CA SER A 857 63.55 -30.35 -46.57
C SER A 857 63.71 -29.60 -45.26
N ASP A 858 64.87 -28.95 -45.07
CA ASP A 858 65.20 -28.20 -43.85
C ASP A 858 64.37 -26.92 -43.66
N LYS A 859 63.61 -26.53 -44.69
CA LYS A 859 62.69 -25.39 -44.71
C LYS A 859 61.39 -25.75 -45.43
N PHE A 860 60.27 -25.26 -44.90
CA PHE A 860 58.98 -25.26 -45.60
C PHE A 860 58.35 -23.87 -45.56
N ARG A 861 57.51 -23.58 -46.55
CA ARG A 861 56.94 -22.25 -46.78
C ARG A 861 55.42 -22.23 -46.65
N VAL A 862 54.96 -21.32 -45.81
CA VAL A 862 53.54 -20.99 -45.64
C VAL A 862 53.29 -19.62 -46.26
N ASN A 863 52.21 -19.52 -47.04
CA ASN A 863 51.73 -18.27 -47.65
C ASN A 863 50.73 -17.54 -46.75
N GLU A 864 49.89 -18.30 -46.03
CA GLU A 864 48.73 -17.77 -45.33
C GLU A 864 48.26 -18.75 -44.24
N ILE A 865 47.80 -18.22 -43.10
CA ILE A 865 47.09 -18.98 -42.06
C ILE A 865 45.87 -18.15 -41.67
N GLN A 866 44.69 -18.77 -41.61
CA GLN A 866 43.44 -18.17 -41.15
C GLN A 866 42.93 -18.98 -39.95
N VAL A 867 42.45 -18.31 -38.91
CA VAL A 867 41.83 -18.97 -37.74
C VAL A 867 40.40 -18.46 -37.56
N PHE A 868 39.48 -19.40 -37.44
CA PHE A 868 38.05 -19.19 -37.26
C PHE A 868 37.61 -19.81 -35.94
N GLY A 869 36.70 -19.13 -35.25
CA GLY A 869 36.20 -19.54 -33.95
C GLY A 869 35.24 -18.51 -33.39
N LYS A 870 34.83 -18.72 -32.14
CA LYS A 870 34.03 -17.75 -31.37
C LYS A 870 34.95 -17.02 -30.39
N ILE A 871 34.86 -15.70 -30.29
CA ILE A 871 35.47 -14.97 -29.17
C ILE A 871 34.77 -15.41 -27.88
N LEU A 872 35.55 -15.86 -26.92
CA LEU A 872 35.06 -16.00 -25.55
C LEU A 872 34.87 -14.59 -24.98
N ASP A 873 33.72 -14.39 -24.34
CA ASP A 873 33.48 -13.17 -23.57
C ASP A 873 34.59 -12.95 -22.54
N PRO A 874 34.91 -11.69 -22.21
CA PRO A 874 36.03 -11.40 -21.33
C PRO A 874 35.83 -12.05 -19.95
N LEU A 875 36.94 -12.19 -19.22
CA LEU A 875 36.94 -12.41 -17.78
C LEU A 875 35.85 -11.55 -17.13
N ASN A 876 34.97 -12.14 -16.33
CA ASN A 876 33.83 -11.44 -15.73
C ASN A 876 34.06 -11.34 -14.22
N ALA A 877 34.58 -10.21 -13.76
CA ALA A 877 34.80 -9.94 -12.35
C ALA A 877 33.48 -9.52 -11.68
N VAL A 878 33.16 -10.12 -10.53
CA VAL A 878 31.92 -9.84 -9.78
C VAL A 878 32.22 -9.62 -8.30
N ILE A 879 31.65 -8.58 -7.69
CA ILE A 879 31.63 -8.42 -6.22
C ILE A 879 30.35 -9.10 -5.71
N ILE A 880 30.52 -10.23 -5.03
CA ILE A 880 29.42 -11.15 -4.69
C ILE A 880 28.87 -10.95 -3.27
N ASN A 881 29.64 -10.35 -2.37
CA ASN A 881 29.19 -10.06 -1.01
C ASN A 881 29.82 -8.79 -0.44
N VAL A 882 29.04 -8.02 0.33
CA VAL A 882 29.47 -6.84 1.08
C VAL A 882 28.74 -6.76 2.42
N THR A 883 29.52 -6.56 3.48
CA THR A 883 29.06 -6.43 4.88
C THR A 883 29.78 -5.25 5.53
N PRO A 884 29.12 -4.32 6.25
CA PRO A 884 27.71 -4.31 6.63
C PRO A 884 26.74 -3.98 5.48
N LYS A 885 25.45 -4.28 5.70
CA LYS A 885 24.34 -3.78 4.88
C LYS A 885 23.73 -2.56 5.58
N TYR A 886 23.37 -1.55 4.78
CA TYR A 886 23.09 -0.17 5.22
C TYR A 886 22.15 0.01 6.43
N PRO A 887 22.36 1.08 7.23
CA PRO A 887 23.45 2.06 7.13
C PRO A 887 24.79 1.48 7.62
N ILE A 888 25.87 1.80 6.91
CA ILE A 888 27.22 1.36 7.30
C ILE A 888 27.74 2.38 8.32
N GLU A 889 27.73 1.98 9.60
CA GLU A 889 28.47 2.69 10.65
C GLU A 889 29.98 2.53 10.46
N TYR A 890 30.79 3.30 11.20
CA TYR A 890 32.21 3.52 10.95
C TYR A 890 33.10 2.33 11.39
N GLU A 891 32.81 1.13 10.90
CA GLU A 891 33.46 -0.15 11.21
C GLU A 891 34.35 -0.66 10.06
N ASN A 892 34.78 -1.92 10.12
CA ASN A 892 35.45 -2.60 9.01
C ASN A 892 34.39 -3.16 8.04
N ILE A 893 34.60 -2.92 6.74
CA ILE A 893 33.76 -3.42 5.65
C ILE A 893 34.47 -4.62 5.01
N THR A 894 33.76 -5.73 4.91
CA THR A 894 34.21 -6.93 4.19
C THR A 894 33.63 -6.94 2.79
N PHE A 895 34.48 -7.06 1.77
CA PHE A 895 34.12 -7.30 0.37
C PHE A 895 34.61 -8.68 -0.06
N VAL A 896 33.83 -9.35 -0.92
CA VAL A 896 34.24 -10.59 -1.60
C VAL A 896 34.08 -10.42 -3.11
N GLY A 897 35.14 -10.69 -3.86
CA GLY A 897 35.21 -10.60 -5.31
C GLY A 897 35.62 -11.92 -5.95
N LYS A 898 34.98 -12.29 -7.06
CA LYS A 898 35.12 -13.58 -7.77
C LYS A 898 35.34 -13.37 -9.27
N ILE A 899 35.96 -14.33 -9.94
CA ILE A 899 35.88 -14.50 -11.40
C ILE A 899 34.74 -15.48 -11.69
N ASP A 900 33.82 -15.09 -12.56
CA ASP A 900 32.78 -15.99 -13.07
C ASP A 900 33.31 -16.86 -14.22
N GLY A 901 32.90 -18.13 -14.26
CA GLY A 901 33.39 -19.15 -15.18
C GLY A 901 34.66 -19.90 -14.74
N SER A 902 35.03 -20.94 -15.49
CA SER A 902 36.08 -21.92 -15.14
C SER A 902 37.52 -21.44 -15.44
N PHE A 903 37.90 -20.28 -14.89
CA PHE A 903 39.23 -19.70 -15.03
C PHE A 903 39.85 -19.36 -13.65
N GLU A 904 41.06 -19.88 -13.39
CA GLU A 904 41.77 -19.66 -12.12
C GLU A 904 42.30 -18.22 -11.99
N LEU A 905 42.13 -17.65 -10.79
CA LEU A 905 42.59 -16.31 -10.40
C LEU A 905 44.11 -16.29 -10.20
N MET A 906 44.83 -15.48 -10.97
CA MET A 906 46.27 -15.26 -10.82
C MET A 906 46.60 -14.15 -9.82
N ASN A 907 45.81 -13.07 -9.81
CA ASN A 907 46.02 -11.91 -8.95
C ASN A 907 44.74 -11.09 -8.80
N ALA A 908 44.57 -10.44 -7.65
CA ALA A 908 43.47 -9.54 -7.36
C ALA A 908 43.98 -8.27 -6.68
N THR A 909 43.44 -7.10 -7.04
CA THR A 909 43.71 -5.83 -6.34
C THR A 909 42.43 -5.03 -6.15
N TRP A 910 42.26 -4.46 -4.96
CA TRP A 910 41.12 -3.62 -4.62
C TRP A 910 41.52 -2.14 -4.52
N SER A 911 40.60 -1.25 -4.88
CA SER A 911 40.81 0.20 -4.79
C SER A 911 39.50 0.96 -4.58
N SER A 912 39.60 2.15 -3.98
CA SER A 912 38.57 3.19 -3.98
C SER A 912 39.08 4.40 -4.76
N ASP A 913 38.18 5.06 -5.45
CA ASP A 913 38.33 6.43 -5.96
C ASP A 913 38.70 7.49 -4.90
N LEU A 914 38.23 7.33 -3.64
CA LEU A 914 38.50 8.26 -2.53
C LEU A 914 39.74 7.85 -1.70
N ASP A 915 39.85 6.57 -1.33
CA ASP A 915 40.94 6.07 -0.44
C ASP A 915 42.17 5.52 -1.18
N GLY A 916 42.12 5.34 -2.51
CA GLY A 916 43.22 4.78 -3.29
C GLY A 916 43.29 3.25 -3.23
N ILE A 917 44.49 2.67 -3.17
CA ILE A 917 44.66 1.21 -3.12
C ILE A 917 44.32 0.71 -1.71
N LEU A 918 43.48 -0.32 -1.62
CA LEU A 918 42.96 -0.84 -0.35
C LEU A 918 43.81 -2.04 0.10
N GLU A 919 44.72 -1.81 1.04
CA GLU A 919 45.63 -2.82 1.61
C GLU A 919 45.06 -3.43 2.92
N LEU A 920 45.43 -4.68 3.20
CA LEU A 920 44.93 -5.45 4.35
C LEU A 920 45.51 -4.95 5.69
N LYS A 921 44.71 -5.00 6.76
CA LYS A 921 45.17 -4.80 8.14
C LYS A 921 45.37 -6.13 8.88
N GLU A 922 46.63 -6.49 9.05
CA GLU A 922 47.30 -7.40 10.00
C GLU A 922 46.73 -8.81 10.33
N ASP A 923 45.42 -9.08 10.27
CA ASP A 923 44.79 -10.33 10.75
C ASP A 923 43.99 -11.12 9.66
N ALA A 924 44.20 -10.85 8.37
CA ALA A 924 43.45 -11.50 7.28
C ALA A 924 44.16 -12.75 6.70
N GLU A 925 43.53 -13.93 6.81
CA GLU A 925 44.00 -15.16 6.17
C GLU A 925 43.63 -15.22 4.67
N TYR A 926 44.60 -15.61 3.83
CA TYR A 926 44.43 -15.83 2.39
C TYR A 926 44.12 -17.30 2.07
N ASN A 927 42.84 -17.64 1.88
CA ASN A 927 42.45 -18.92 1.26
C ASN A 927 42.38 -18.75 -0.28
N ILE A 928 43.50 -19.01 -0.95
CA ILE A 928 43.66 -18.82 -2.42
C ILE A 928 43.23 -20.09 -3.21
N SER A 929 42.59 -21.06 -2.56
CA SER A 929 42.17 -22.31 -3.19
C SER A 929 40.96 -22.19 -4.14
N ASP A 930 40.04 -21.27 -3.87
CA ASP A 930 38.66 -21.35 -4.40
C ASP A 930 38.18 -20.05 -5.09
N PHE A 931 38.87 -19.63 -6.15
CA PHE A 931 38.42 -18.61 -7.15
C PHE A 931 38.09 -17.19 -6.65
N GLU A 932 38.21 -16.92 -5.35
CA GLU A 932 37.73 -15.70 -4.69
C GLU A 932 38.86 -14.86 -4.04
N SER A 933 38.56 -13.58 -3.81
CA SER A 933 39.40 -12.63 -3.10
C SER A 933 38.57 -11.89 -2.06
N MET A 934 39.01 -11.91 -0.81
CA MET A 934 38.37 -11.18 0.29
C MET A 934 39.21 -9.97 0.69
N LEU A 935 38.55 -8.83 0.91
CA LEU A 935 39.13 -7.63 1.49
C LEU A 935 38.37 -7.28 2.76
N ILE A 936 39.08 -7.02 3.86
CA ILE A 936 38.53 -6.40 5.06
C ILE A 936 39.25 -5.06 5.24
N VAL A 937 38.51 -3.95 5.15
CA VAL A 937 39.08 -2.60 5.17
C VAL A 937 38.18 -1.61 5.90
N LYS A 938 38.77 -0.58 6.49
CA LYS A 938 38.04 0.60 6.97
C LYS A 938 38.31 1.77 6.03
N LEU A 939 37.23 2.29 5.43
CA LEU A 939 37.23 3.39 4.49
C LEU A 939 37.06 4.74 5.20
N SER A 940 37.40 5.84 4.51
CA SER A 940 37.06 7.21 4.93
C SER A 940 35.54 7.48 4.84
N PRO A 941 35.02 8.57 5.44
CA PRO A 941 33.68 9.06 5.13
C PRO A 941 33.56 9.59 3.70
N GLY A 942 32.47 9.26 3.01
CA GLY A 942 32.19 9.76 1.65
C GLY A 942 31.39 8.79 0.79
N LYS A 943 31.18 9.16 -0.49
CA LYS A 943 30.77 8.20 -1.52
C LYS A 943 32.02 7.60 -2.15
N HIS A 944 32.06 6.28 -2.24
CA HIS A 944 33.13 5.52 -2.88
C HIS A 944 32.56 4.74 -4.06
N ASN A 945 33.33 4.66 -5.14
CA ASN A 945 33.26 3.58 -6.12
C ASN A 945 34.40 2.60 -5.85
N ILE A 946 34.08 1.43 -5.29
CA ILE A 946 35.04 0.36 -5.02
C ILE A 946 35.27 -0.45 -6.29
N THR A 947 36.50 -0.44 -6.76
CA THR A 947 36.95 -1.21 -7.94
C THR A 947 37.70 -2.46 -7.47
N PHE A 948 37.12 -3.63 -7.75
CA PHE A 948 37.80 -4.92 -7.68
C PHE A 948 38.36 -5.27 -9.05
N LYS A 949 39.68 -5.44 -9.14
CA LYS A 949 40.38 -5.81 -10.36
C LYS A 949 40.90 -7.24 -10.25
N ALA A 950 40.34 -8.14 -11.04
CA ALA A 950 40.80 -9.53 -11.16
C ALA A 950 41.79 -9.70 -12.33
N THR A 951 42.67 -10.69 -12.24
CA THR A 951 43.60 -11.11 -13.30
C THR A 951 43.65 -12.63 -13.37
N ASP A 952 43.50 -13.24 -14.54
CA ASP A 952 43.53 -14.71 -14.72
C ASP A 952 44.94 -15.26 -15.00
N LEU A 953 45.09 -16.60 -15.02
CA LEU A 953 46.34 -17.29 -15.39
C LEU A 953 46.80 -17.06 -16.85
N SER A 954 46.01 -16.41 -17.70
CA SER A 954 46.44 -15.97 -19.05
C SER A 954 46.94 -14.52 -19.07
N GLY A 955 46.81 -13.78 -17.96
CA GLY A 955 47.13 -12.36 -17.85
C GLY A 955 46.07 -11.44 -18.46
N LEU A 956 44.83 -11.91 -18.62
CA LEU A 956 43.67 -11.05 -18.88
C LEU A 956 43.22 -10.40 -17.57
N VAL A 957 42.59 -9.23 -17.68
CA VAL A 957 42.22 -8.36 -16.55
C VAL A 957 40.80 -7.86 -16.76
N ASP A 958 40.00 -7.88 -15.70
CA ASP A 958 38.66 -7.27 -15.67
C ASP A 958 38.34 -6.60 -14.32
N TYR A 959 37.27 -5.80 -14.28
CA TYR A 959 36.98 -4.82 -13.21
C TYR A 959 35.50 -4.84 -12.78
N ALA A 960 35.22 -5.37 -11.59
CA ALA A 960 33.94 -5.14 -10.93
C ALA A 960 33.93 -3.78 -10.21
N ASN A 961 32.79 -3.11 -10.22
CA ASN A 961 32.59 -1.82 -9.57
C ASN A 961 31.40 -1.90 -8.59
N PHE A 962 31.55 -1.35 -7.39
CA PHE A 962 30.50 -1.29 -6.37
C PHE A 962 30.48 0.09 -5.72
N GLU A 963 29.41 0.85 -5.97
CA GLU A 963 29.19 2.14 -5.31
C GLU A 963 28.68 1.94 -3.88
N LEU A 964 29.29 2.62 -2.90
CA LEU A 964 28.74 2.73 -1.56
C LEU A 964 28.95 4.10 -0.92
N THR A 965 28.18 4.40 0.12
CA THR A 965 28.37 5.60 0.95
C THR A 965 28.71 5.20 2.38
N VAL A 966 29.86 5.66 2.86
CA VAL A 966 30.31 5.52 4.24
C VAL A 966 29.97 6.81 4.96
N PHE A 967 29.21 6.71 6.05
CA PHE A 967 28.82 7.87 6.82
C PHE A 967 29.91 8.23 7.84
N GLY A 968 30.20 9.52 7.98
CA GLY A 968 31.11 10.03 9.02
C GLY A 968 30.45 10.13 10.39
N GLU A 969 31.13 10.75 11.35
CA GLU A 969 30.56 11.07 12.66
C GLU A 969 29.52 12.20 12.58
N LYS A 970 28.36 11.88 12.03
CA LYS A 970 27.05 12.54 12.18
C LYS A 970 27.10 14.05 12.48
N SER A 971 27.27 14.86 11.45
CA SER A 971 26.82 16.26 11.50
C SER A 971 25.29 16.35 11.28
N VAL A 972 24.71 17.52 11.57
CA VAL A 972 23.31 17.86 11.29
C VAL A 972 23.21 19.36 10.97
N PRO A 973 22.21 19.82 10.19
CA PRO A 973 22.12 21.20 9.77
C PRO A 973 22.05 22.18 10.96
N ARG A 974 22.69 23.35 10.83
CA ARG A 974 22.67 24.42 11.85
C ARG A 974 21.94 25.63 11.32
N VAL A 975 20.70 25.82 11.79
CA VAL A 975 19.84 26.92 11.34
C VAL A 975 19.87 28.11 12.30
N PHE A 976 19.80 29.32 11.74
CA PHE A 976 19.82 30.59 12.46
C PHE A 976 18.73 31.53 11.90
N ILE A 977 17.92 32.09 12.80
CA ILE A 977 16.99 33.18 12.45
C ILE A 977 17.76 34.51 12.40
N VAL A 978 17.72 35.18 11.25
CA VAL A 978 18.32 36.52 11.04
C VAL A 978 17.32 37.49 10.42
N ASN A 979 17.70 38.77 10.30
CA ASN A 979 16.92 39.81 9.60
C ASN A 979 15.45 39.95 10.03
N LEU A 980 15.17 39.66 11.32
CA LEU A 980 13.86 39.81 11.95
C LEU A 980 13.40 41.29 11.93
N SER A 981 12.21 41.57 11.40
CA SER A 981 11.69 42.94 11.30
C SER A 981 11.38 43.58 12.64
N THR A 982 10.84 42.80 13.59
CA THR A 982 10.49 43.27 14.94
C THR A 982 10.28 42.10 15.90
N THR A 983 10.46 42.34 17.20
CA THR A 983 10.01 41.45 18.30
C THR A 983 8.67 41.88 18.89
N LYS A 984 8.06 42.98 18.42
CA LYS A 984 6.70 43.42 18.78
C LYS A 984 5.96 43.95 17.56
N LEU A 985 4.74 43.48 17.32
CA LEU A 985 3.88 43.97 16.24
C LEU A 985 2.41 44.05 16.65
N GLN A 986 1.66 44.92 15.99
CA GLN A 986 0.21 44.98 16.12
C GLN A 986 -0.45 43.88 15.28
N LYS A 987 -1.53 43.26 15.79
CA LYS A 987 -2.35 42.26 15.08
C LYS A 987 -2.71 42.74 13.67
N GLY A 988 -2.15 42.09 12.64
CA GLY A 988 -2.34 42.41 11.22
C GLY A 988 -1.14 43.07 10.53
N GLU A 989 -0.09 43.45 11.25
CA GLU A 989 1.20 43.84 10.68
C GLU A 989 2.00 42.61 10.20
N ILE A 990 3.00 42.82 9.33
CA ILE A 990 3.79 41.75 8.73
C ILE A 990 5.09 41.54 9.53
N LEU A 991 5.23 40.36 10.11
CA LEU A 991 6.50 39.85 10.63
C LEU A 991 7.33 39.27 9.46
N THR A 992 8.59 39.70 9.32
CA THR A 992 9.51 39.10 8.36
C THR A 992 10.80 38.66 9.03
N ALA A 993 11.40 37.58 8.54
CA ALA A 993 12.72 37.11 8.94
C ALA A 993 13.35 36.27 7.82
N GLU A 994 14.64 35.97 7.92
CA GLU A 994 15.36 35.10 6.98
C GLU A 994 16.06 33.97 7.75
N ALA A 995 16.14 32.81 7.10
CA ALA A 995 16.88 31.65 7.61
C ALA A 995 18.27 31.61 6.96
N ILE A 996 19.31 31.59 7.79
CA ILE A 996 20.61 31.07 7.38
C ILE A 996 20.67 29.63 7.87
N CYS A 997 21.10 28.71 7.01
CA CYS A 997 21.49 27.37 7.45
C CYS A 997 22.95 27.12 7.04
N GLU A 998 23.74 26.64 7.99
CA GLU A 998 25.04 26.05 7.73
C GLU A 998 24.89 24.53 7.75
N ASP A 999 25.16 23.92 6.61
CA ASP A 999 25.47 22.51 6.48
C ASP A 999 26.81 22.43 5.73
N TYR A 1000 27.66 21.49 6.13
CA TYR A 1000 29.02 21.34 5.61
C TYR A 1000 29.17 20.07 4.75
N GLU A 1001 28.14 19.21 4.72
CA GLU A 1001 28.16 17.88 4.10
C GLU A 1001 26.97 17.67 3.13
N ASN A 1002 25.84 18.37 3.32
CA ASN A 1002 24.62 18.18 2.53
C ASN A 1002 23.94 19.49 2.07
N ASP A 1003 23.10 19.40 1.03
CA ASP A 1003 22.21 20.49 0.61
C ASP A 1003 20.95 20.54 1.50
N VAL A 1004 20.51 21.75 1.84
CA VAL A 1004 19.31 21.99 2.66
C VAL A 1004 18.08 22.13 1.77
N GLU A 1005 17.20 21.13 1.79
CA GLU A 1005 16.00 21.07 0.93
C GLU A 1005 14.81 21.84 1.51
N GLU A 1006 14.59 21.78 2.83
CA GLU A 1006 13.37 22.29 3.48
C GLU A 1006 13.67 23.17 4.69
N PHE A 1007 12.81 24.17 4.90
CA PHE A 1007 12.76 25.02 6.10
C PHE A 1007 11.36 24.95 6.70
N PHE A 1008 11.24 24.98 8.02
CA PHE A 1008 9.97 24.96 8.75
C PHE A 1008 9.99 26.04 9.83
N TRP A 1009 9.14 27.06 9.69
CA TRP A 1009 8.88 28.08 10.70
C TRP A 1009 7.57 27.78 11.41
N PHE A 1010 7.61 27.58 12.72
CA PHE A 1010 6.47 27.19 13.53
C PHE A 1010 6.24 28.19 14.67
N SER A 1011 4.98 28.47 15.01
CA SER A 1011 4.60 29.25 16.17
C SER A 1011 3.89 28.38 17.18
N ASN A 1012 4.31 28.47 18.45
CA ASN A 1012 3.63 27.83 19.59
C ASN A 1012 2.13 28.19 19.75
N ILE A 1013 1.63 29.26 19.11
CA ILE A 1013 0.20 29.65 19.12
C ILE A 1013 -0.47 29.47 17.74
N THR A 1014 0.21 29.82 16.64
CA THR A 1014 -0.41 29.83 15.29
C THR A 1014 -0.09 28.57 14.46
N GLY A 1015 0.77 27.67 14.93
CA GLY A 1015 1.20 26.50 14.17
C GLY A 1015 2.22 26.85 13.08
N LEU A 1016 2.25 26.08 11.99
CA LEU A 1016 3.17 26.30 10.86
C LEU A 1016 2.87 27.64 10.15
N VAL A 1017 3.86 28.53 10.09
CA VAL A 1017 3.72 29.90 9.54
C VAL A 1017 4.52 30.16 8.26
N SER A 1018 5.55 29.37 7.94
CA SER A 1018 6.23 29.38 6.63
C SER A 1018 7.00 28.06 6.44
N THR A 1019 7.18 27.64 5.18
CA THR A 1019 8.12 26.56 4.79
C THR A 1019 9.23 27.03 3.84
N SER A 1020 9.47 28.34 3.79
CA SER A 1020 10.50 28.96 2.94
C SER A 1020 11.73 29.34 3.77
N ASN A 1021 12.88 29.55 3.13
CA ASN A 1021 14.04 30.18 3.77
C ASN A 1021 13.80 31.66 4.16
N LYS A 1022 12.61 32.21 3.85
CA LYS A 1022 12.12 33.48 4.39
C LYS A 1022 10.79 33.30 5.11
N LEU A 1023 10.62 34.04 6.19
CA LEU A 1023 9.34 34.25 6.86
C LEU A 1023 8.73 35.56 6.38
N GLU A 1024 7.47 35.54 5.99
CA GLU A 1024 6.63 36.72 5.77
C GLU A 1024 5.20 36.34 6.20
N VAL A 1025 4.80 36.76 7.41
CA VAL A 1025 3.53 36.33 8.04
C VAL A 1025 2.80 37.53 8.65
N SER A 1026 1.50 37.65 8.35
CA SER A 1026 0.65 38.81 8.69
C SER A 1026 -0.58 38.48 9.55
N ASN A 1027 -0.84 37.19 9.77
CA ASN A 1027 -2.04 36.65 10.40
C ASN A 1027 -1.79 36.00 11.76
N LEU A 1028 -0.70 36.37 12.44
CA LEU A 1028 -0.44 35.93 13.82
C LEU A 1028 -1.55 36.40 14.76
N SER A 1029 -1.96 35.53 15.69
CA SER A 1029 -2.95 35.80 16.75
C SER A 1029 -2.46 36.83 17.78
N LYS A 1030 -3.33 37.38 18.65
CA LYS A 1030 -2.88 38.18 19.81
C LYS A 1030 -2.24 37.24 20.84
N GLY A 1031 -0.99 37.49 21.24
CA GLY A 1031 -0.25 36.64 22.17
C GLY A 1031 1.27 36.88 22.18
N VAL A 1032 2.00 36.12 23.00
CA VAL A 1032 3.48 36.07 22.97
C VAL A 1032 3.88 34.79 22.25
N HIS A 1033 4.33 34.94 21.02
CA HIS A 1033 4.72 33.85 20.14
C HIS A 1033 6.18 33.48 20.41
N GLU A 1034 6.43 32.21 20.70
CA GLU A 1034 7.71 31.60 20.38
C GLU A 1034 7.61 31.14 18.92
N ILE A 1035 8.44 31.73 18.05
CA ILE A 1035 8.62 31.27 16.67
C ILE A 1035 9.88 30.42 16.65
N SER A 1036 9.75 29.13 16.37
CA SER A 1036 10.87 28.24 16.11
C SER A 1036 11.10 28.07 14.60
N LEU A 1037 12.34 27.76 14.25
CA LEU A 1037 12.80 27.46 12.90
C LEU A 1037 13.61 26.17 12.93
N ARG A 1038 13.29 25.25 12.02
CA ARG A 1038 14.12 24.08 11.69
C ARG A 1038 14.43 24.04 10.20
N ALA A 1039 15.55 23.41 9.85
CA ALA A 1039 15.92 23.08 8.48
C ALA A 1039 16.10 21.55 8.35
N ARG A 1040 15.92 21.02 7.14
CA ARG A 1040 16.17 19.61 6.81
C ARG A 1040 17.06 19.48 5.59
N ASP A 1041 18.08 18.63 5.69
CA ASP A 1041 18.96 18.27 4.58
C ASP A 1041 18.33 17.23 3.62
N SER A 1042 19.01 16.99 2.49
CA SER A 1042 18.68 15.99 1.48
C SER A 1042 18.82 14.53 1.94
N MET A 1043 19.34 14.26 3.15
CA MET A 1043 19.35 12.93 3.78
C MET A 1043 18.20 12.76 4.79
N GLY A 1044 17.48 13.84 5.11
CA GLY A 1044 16.30 13.84 5.97
C GLY A 1044 16.57 14.20 7.44
N PHE A 1045 17.80 14.56 7.83
CA PHE A 1045 18.07 14.95 9.22
C PHE A 1045 17.63 16.39 9.49
N TRP A 1046 17.08 16.62 10.69
CA TRP A 1046 16.58 17.91 11.11
C TRP A 1046 17.59 18.66 11.96
N SER A 1047 17.72 19.97 11.70
CA SER A 1047 18.45 20.88 12.57
C SER A 1047 17.88 20.89 14.00
N ASN A 1048 18.70 21.36 14.95
CA ASN A 1048 18.17 21.89 16.20
C ASN A 1048 17.27 23.12 15.93
N GLU A 1049 16.36 23.45 16.85
CA GLU A 1049 15.50 24.62 16.72
C GLU A 1049 16.27 25.92 16.97
N SER A 1050 16.21 26.86 16.02
CA SER A 1050 16.50 28.27 16.27
C SER A 1050 15.22 28.97 16.71
N LYS A 1051 15.26 29.86 17.72
CA LYS A 1051 14.05 30.42 18.33
C LYS A 1051 14.11 31.92 18.53
N ILE A 1052 12.98 32.59 18.33
CA ILE A 1052 12.75 34.00 18.68
C ILE A 1052 11.43 34.15 19.44
N ILE A 1053 11.32 35.21 20.24
CA ILE A 1053 10.08 35.59 20.92
C ILE A 1053 9.54 36.87 20.29
N VAL A 1054 8.25 36.86 19.94
CA VAL A 1054 7.55 37.94 19.23
C VAL A 1054 6.21 38.21 19.91
N GLU A 1055 6.00 39.43 20.41
CA GLU A 1055 4.74 39.84 21.03
C GLU A 1055 3.80 40.47 19.99
N VAL A 1056 2.65 39.82 19.77
CA VAL A 1056 1.57 40.35 18.93
C VAL A 1056 0.50 40.94 19.82
N PHE A 1057 0.39 42.26 19.84
CA PHE A 1057 -0.64 42.96 20.62
C PHE A 1057 -1.81 43.37 19.73
N GLY A 1058 -3.02 43.31 20.27
CA GLY A 1058 -4.21 43.93 19.69
C GLY A 1058 -4.68 45.04 20.62
N LEU A 1059 -5.17 46.14 20.06
CA LEU A 1059 -5.86 47.18 20.81
C LEU A 1059 -7.09 46.59 21.54
N ASP A 1060 -7.53 47.24 22.60
CA ASP A 1060 -8.63 46.74 23.43
C ASP A 1060 -9.99 47.16 22.83
N ASN A 1061 -10.86 46.17 22.59
CA ASN A 1061 -12.18 46.34 21.99
C ASN A 1061 -13.07 47.29 22.82
N LYS A 1062 -13.76 48.24 22.17
CA LYS A 1062 -14.76 49.08 22.83
C LYS A 1062 -16.17 48.50 22.68
N ILE A 1063 -16.84 48.33 23.83
CA ILE A 1063 -18.23 47.87 23.90
C ILE A 1063 -19.14 48.73 23.00
N PRO A 1064 -19.90 48.13 22.06
CA PRO A 1064 -20.70 48.85 21.09
C PRO A 1064 -21.90 49.57 21.73
N ILE A 1065 -22.45 50.55 21.03
CA ILE A 1065 -23.56 51.39 21.50
C ILE A 1065 -24.84 51.07 20.73
N ALA A 1066 -25.81 50.43 21.40
CA ALA A 1066 -27.15 50.26 20.86
C ALA A 1066 -27.97 51.57 20.91
N GLN A 1067 -28.75 51.82 19.86
CA GLN A 1067 -29.72 52.91 19.80
C GLN A 1067 -31.03 52.47 19.17
N ILE A 1068 -32.15 52.69 19.87
CA ILE A 1068 -33.49 52.48 19.34
C ILE A 1068 -33.87 53.65 18.43
N VAL A 1069 -34.15 53.35 17.16
CA VAL A 1069 -34.49 54.29 16.08
C VAL A 1069 -36.01 54.49 15.98
N LYS A 1070 -36.80 53.43 16.16
CA LYS A 1070 -38.26 53.47 16.15
C LYS A 1070 -38.83 52.65 17.31
N LYS A 1071 -39.69 53.28 18.09
CA LYS A 1071 -40.48 52.66 19.17
C LYS A 1071 -41.90 53.19 19.18
N GLN A 1072 -42.81 52.39 19.74
CA GLN A 1072 -44.17 52.81 20.10
C GLN A 1072 -44.30 52.68 21.62
N THR A 1073 -44.95 53.64 22.28
CA THR A 1073 -45.20 53.59 23.74
C THR A 1073 -46.58 53.04 24.09
N HIS A 1074 -47.46 52.90 23.11
CA HIS A 1074 -48.79 52.34 23.23
C HIS A 1074 -49.07 51.45 22.02
N GLY A 1075 -49.77 50.35 22.22
CA GLY A 1075 -50.20 49.41 21.19
C GLY A 1075 -51.56 48.81 21.52
N THR A 1076 -52.22 48.23 20.52
CA THR A 1076 -53.49 47.53 20.71
C THR A 1076 -53.28 46.04 20.47
N LEU A 1077 -53.83 45.21 21.37
CA LEU A 1077 -53.69 43.75 21.35
C LEU A 1077 -54.02 43.17 19.96
N GLY A 1078 -53.11 42.38 19.39
CA GLY A 1078 -53.25 41.78 18.06
C GLY A 1078 -53.06 42.73 16.86
N LYS A 1079 -52.80 44.03 17.07
CA LYS A 1079 -52.39 44.96 15.99
C LYS A 1079 -50.87 44.96 15.82
N GLU A 1080 -50.40 45.43 14.67
CA GLU A 1080 -48.99 45.37 14.29
C GLU A 1080 -48.17 46.54 14.87
N ILE A 1081 -47.09 46.19 15.57
CA ILE A 1081 -46.19 47.13 16.23
C ILE A 1081 -44.79 46.91 15.65
N THR A 1082 -44.21 47.96 15.06
CA THR A 1082 -42.86 47.92 14.45
C THR A 1082 -41.82 48.56 15.37
N PHE A 1083 -40.72 47.85 15.58
CA PHE A 1083 -39.53 48.35 16.26
C PHE A 1083 -38.34 48.39 15.30
N GLU A 1084 -37.44 49.34 15.51
CA GLU A 1084 -36.24 49.55 14.68
C GLU A 1084 -35.12 50.11 15.54
N GLY A 1085 -33.90 49.65 15.30
CA GLY A 1085 -32.72 49.93 16.12
C GLY A 1085 -31.46 49.75 15.30
N ARG A 1086 -30.37 50.33 15.80
CA ARG A 1086 -29.03 50.25 15.20
C ARG A 1086 -28.00 50.08 16.30
N GLY A 1087 -26.88 49.45 15.97
CA GLY A 1087 -25.65 49.60 16.74
C GLY A 1087 -24.76 50.68 16.12
N ILE A 1088 -23.85 51.21 16.92
CA ILE A 1088 -22.67 51.95 16.49
C ILE A 1088 -21.49 51.31 17.21
N ASP A 1089 -20.40 51.16 16.49
CA ASP A 1089 -19.13 50.60 16.94
C ASP A 1089 -18.04 51.62 16.54
N GLU A 1090 -16.99 51.76 17.34
CA GLU A 1090 -15.91 52.73 17.11
C GLU A 1090 -14.64 52.10 16.51
N ASP A 1091 -14.45 50.79 16.66
CA ASP A 1091 -13.28 50.04 16.23
C ASP A 1091 -13.61 48.75 15.45
N GLY A 1092 -14.85 48.26 15.54
CA GLY A 1092 -15.37 47.11 14.79
C GLY A 1092 -16.64 47.38 13.97
N THR A 1093 -17.49 46.35 13.88
CA THR A 1093 -18.74 46.31 13.12
C THR A 1093 -19.79 45.45 13.83
N ILE A 1094 -21.06 45.83 13.68
CA ILE A 1094 -22.19 45.15 14.35
C ILE A 1094 -22.64 43.91 13.60
N VAL A 1095 -22.45 42.73 14.20
CA VAL A 1095 -22.81 41.42 13.63
C VAL A 1095 -24.11 40.83 14.20
N GLY A 1096 -24.55 41.27 15.38
CA GLY A 1096 -25.73 40.74 16.05
C GLY A 1096 -26.64 41.80 16.68
N TYR A 1097 -27.90 41.41 16.89
CA TYR A 1097 -28.97 42.25 17.41
C TYR A 1097 -29.86 41.41 18.32
N GLU A 1098 -30.42 42.00 19.38
CA GLU A 1098 -31.36 41.34 20.27
C GLU A 1098 -32.43 42.32 20.78
N TRP A 1099 -33.70 41.95 20.64
CA TRP A 1099 -34.85 42.63 21.24
C TRP A 1099 -35.55 41.70 22.23
N TYR A 1100 -35.83 42.19 23.43
CA TYR A 1100 -36.38 41.37 24.51
C TYR A 1100 -37.51 42.12 25.23
N SER A 1101 -38.52 41.40 25.72
CA SER A 1101 -39.52 41.91 26.68
C SER A 1101 -39.38 41.17 28.01
N ASP A 1102 -39.39 41.95 29.08
CA ASP A 1102 -39.61 41.53 30.47
C ASP A 1102 -40.77 40.55 30.73
N LYS A 1103 -41.71 40.39 29.81
CA LYS A 1103 -42.84 39.45 29.87
C LYS A 1103 -42.81 38.37 28.81
N ASP A 1104 -42.55 38.77 27.56
CA ASP A 1104 -42.75 37.90 26.40
C ASP A 1104 -41.43 37.28 25.89
N GLY A 1105 -40.31 37.57 26.55
CA GLY A 1105 -39.00 37.00 26.22
C GLY A 1105 -38.35 37.60 24.98
N LEU A 1106 -37.56 36.78 24.28
CA LEU A 1106 -36.86 37.17 23.04
C LEU A 1106 -37.87 37.44 21.91
N LEU A 1107 -37.89 38.68 21.40
CA LEU A 1107 -38.83 39.13 20.38
C LEU A 1107 -38.28 39.05 18.97
N ALA A 1108 -36.99 39.37 18.78
CA ALA A 1108 -36.31 39.33 17.48
C ALA A 1108 -34.78 39.46 17.63
N THR A 1109 -34.05 38.90 16.66
CA THR A 1109 -32.58 39.01 16.53
C THR A 1109 -32.14 39.83 15.30
N SER A 1110 -32.94 40.83 14.93
CA SER A 1110 -32.72 41.67 13.74
C SER A 1110 -32.79 43.16 14.09
N PRO A 1111 -32.17 44.08 13.31
CA PRO A 1111 -32.23 45.52 13.56
C PRO A 1111 -33.65 46.09 13.44
N LYS A 1112 -34.59 45.37 12.80
CA LYS A 1112 -35.94 45.84 12.52
C LYS A 1112 -36.91 44.68 12.41
N PHE A 1113 -38.01 44.74 13.17
CA PHE A 1113 -39.07 43.74 13.11
C PHE A 1113 -40.45 44.36 13.39
N SER A 1114 -41.50 43.60 13.09
CA SER A 1114 -42.87 43.90 13.50
C SER A 1114 -43.48 42.69 14.21
N THR A 1115 -44.27 42.91 15.25
CA THR A 1115 -45.00 41.86 15.97
C THR A 1115 -46.46 42.24 16.22
N LYS A 1116 -47.31 41.23 16.41
CA LYS A 1116 -48.72 41.34 16.86
C LYS A 1116 -48.95 40.64 18.20
N ASN A 1117 -47.92 39.98 18.73
CA ASN A 1117 -48.02 38.94 19.74
C ASN A 1117 -47.61 39.40 21.14
N LEU A 1118 -47.35 40.70 21.34
CA LEU A 1118 -47.12 41.22 22.67
C LEU A 1118 -48.36 41.01 23.54
N THR A 1119 -48.16 40.53 24.77
CA THR A 1119 -49.28 40.25 25.70
C THR A 1119 -49.90 41.54 26.25
N LYS A 1120 -50.87 41.45 27.18
CA LYS A 1120 -51.65 42.61 27.66
C LYS A 1120 -50.94 43.30 28.84
N GLY A 1121 -50.94 44.64 28.84
CA GLY A 1121 -50.43 45.48 29.94
C GLY A 1121 -49.15 46.24 29.57
N GLU A 1122 -48.39 46.71 30.57
CA GLU A 1122 -47.07 47.32 30.34
C GLU A 1122 -45.99 46.27 30.11
N HIS A 1123 -45.05 46.56 29.21
CA HIS A 1123 -43.82 45.82 28.96
C HIS A 1123 -42.65 46.79 28.99
N ASN A 1124 -41.53 46.39 29.56
CA ASN A 1124 -40.22 47.01 29.34
C ASN A 1124 -39.51 46.25 28.20
N ILE A 1125 -39.37 46.90 27.06
CA ILE A 1125 -38.67 46.37 25.89
C ILE A 1125 -37.22 46.86 25.94
N SER A 1126 -36.27 45.92 25.97
CA SER A 1126 -34.84 46.20 25.85
C SER A 1126 -34.32 45.85 24.45
N PHE A 1127 -33.25 46.53 24.04
CA PHE A 1127 -32.54 46.30 22.80
C PHE A 1127 -31.03 46.40 23.05
N ARG A 1128 -30.27 45.44 22.51
CA ARG A 1128 -28.80 45.43 22.52
C ARG A 1128 -28.23 44.90 21.20
N VAL A 1129 -26.96 45.15 20.97
CA VAL A 1129 -26.22 44.77 19.76
C VAL A 1129 -24.90 44.08 20.10
N LEU A 1130 -24.38 43.29 19.17
CA LEU A 1130 -23.15 42.51 19.30
C LEU A 1130 -22.15 42.94 18.22
N ASP A 1131 -20.92 43.27 18.61
CA ASP A 1131 -19.81 43.58 17.70
C ASP A 1131 -19.16 42.31 17.10
N ASN A 1132 -18.22 42.47 16.17
CA ASN A 1132 -17.47 41.38 15.55
C ASN A 1132 -16.34 40.79 16.42
N ASP A 1133 -16.10 41.33 17.63
CA ASP A 1133 -15.06 40.88 18.57
C ASP A 1133 -15.67 40.20 19.83
N GLY A 1134 -17.00 40.06 19.88
CA GLY A 1134 -17.76 39.27 20.83
C GLY A 1134 -18.46 40.03 21.96
N ALA A 1135 -18.37 41.36 22.04
CA ALA A 1135 -18.99 42.13 23.13
C ALA A 1135 -20.40 42.61 22.80
N TRP A 1136 -21.29 42.49 23.80
CA TRP A 1136 -22.66 43.02 23.74
C TRP A 1136 -22.72 44.44 24.32
N SER A 1137 -23.49 45.31 23.66
CA SER A 1137 -23.82 46.62 24.19
C SER A 1137 -24.61 46.54 25.49
N GLU A 1138 -24.57 47.64 26.26
CA GLU A 1138 -25.57 47.92 27.28
C GLU A 1138 -27.00 47.91 26.71
N ASN A 1139 -27.97 47.58 27.57
CA ASN A 1139 -29.38 47.43 27.20
C ASN A 1139 -30.10 48.79 27.17
N VAL A 1140 -30.36 49.33 25.97
CA VAL A 1140 -31.24 50.50 25.82
C VAL A 1140 -32.71 50.06 25.87
N SER A 1141 -33.50 50.64 26.78
CA SER A 1141 -34.86 50.16 27.07
C SER A 1141 -35.94 51.25 27.01
N PHE A 1142 -37.20 50.84 26.84
CA PHE A 1142 -38.39 51.70 26.93
C PHE A 1142 -39.64 50.92 27.30
N LYS A 1143 -40.63 51.60 27.88
CA LYS A 1143 -41.95 51.02 28.14
C LYS A 1143 -42.91 51.14 26.95
N ILE A 1144 -43.67 50.07 26.70
CA ILE A 1144 -44.86 50.05 25.83
C ILE A 1144 -46.05 49.49 26.62
N LYS A 1145 -47.25 50.06 26.42
CA LYS A 1145 -48.50 49.57 27.02
C LYS A 1145 -49.42 48.99 25.94
N ILE A 1146 -49.83 47.73 26.12
CA ILE A 1146 -50.72 47.00 25.21
C ILE A 1146 -52.13 46.93 25.81
N GLU A 1147 -53.12 47.48 25.11
CA GLU A 1147 -54.51 47.58 25.55
C GLU A 1147 -55.49 46.94 24.55
N GLU A 1148 -56.74 46.70 24.97
CA GLU A 1148 -57.79 46.14 24.10
C GLU A 1148 -58.49 47.23 23.27
N GLU A 1149 -59.02 46.82 22.11
CA GLU A 1149 -59.76 47.72 21.21
C GLU A 1149 -61.10 48.13 21.85
N ASN A 1150 -61.17 49.37 22.34
CA ASN A 1150 -62.23 49.85 23.23
C ASN A 1150 -63.60 49.97 22.51
N LYS A 1151 -64.54 49.07 22.83
CA LYS A 1151 -65.85 48.93 22.14
C LYS A 1151 -67.03 49.21 23.07
N ASN A 1152 -67.39 50.49 23.23
CA ASN A 1152 -68.79 50.95 23.23
C ASN A 1152 -68.91 52.47 23.46
N SER A 1153 -69.74 53.14 22.65
CA SER A 1153 -70.60 54.27 23.05
C SER A 1153 -71.49 54.74 21.88
N THR A 1154 -72.57 54.01 21.59
CA THR A 1154 -73.72 54.54 20.84
C THR A 1154 -75.00 54.31 21.64
N CYS A 1155 -75.36 55.30 22.45
CA CYS A 1155 -76.72 55.44 22.99
C CYS A 1155 -77.04 56.92 23.07
N GLY A 1156 -77.88 57.39 22.14
CA GLY A 1156 -78.39 58.76 22.11
C GLY A 1156 -79.90 58.74 22.26
N LEU A 1157 -80.42 59.44 23.27
CA LEU A 1157 -81.84 59.66 23.47
C LEU A 1157 -82.13 61.15 23.70
N TYR A 1158 -83.38 61.53 23.48
CA TYR A 1158 -83.76 62.85 22.97
C TYR A 1158 -84.22 63.87 24.05
N LEU A 1159 -84.48 65.11 23.58
CA LEU A 1159 -85.05 66.27 24.29
C LEU A 1159 -84.02 67.12 25.09
N GLY A 1160 -83.96 68.45 24.94
CA GLY A 1160 -84.62 69.32 23.95
C GLY A 1160 -84.53 70.82 24.31
N LEU A 1161 -84.96 71.70 23.37
CA LEU A 1161 -85.21 73.16 23.55
C LEU A 1161 -83.97 74.09 23.74
N ASN A 1162 -83.97 75.38 23.36
CA ASN A 1162 -84.63 76.06 22.22
C ASN A 1162 -84.02 77.48 21.95
N ILE A 1163 -84.11 77.97 20.70
CA ILE A 1163 -84.00 79.37 20.15
C ILE A 1163 -82.84 80.33 20.55
N ALA A 1164 -82.40 81.09 19.52
CA ALA A 1164 -82.29 82.57 19.47
C ALA A 1164 -80.90 83.27 19.42
N SER A 1165 -80.53 83.70 18.20
CA SER A 1165 -79.73 84.90 17.87
C SER A 1165 -78.22 84.85 18.21
N ILE A 1166 -77.29 85.53 17.53
CA ILE A 1166 -77.28 86.89 16.92
C ILE A 1166 -76.32 86.95 15.68
N LEU A 1167 -76.81 87.54 14.55
CA LEU A 1167 -76.19 88.50 13.57
C LEU A 1167 -74.70 88.30 13.05
N ILE A 1168 -74.19 88.77 11.88
CA ILE A 1168 -74.71 89.49 10.67
C ILE A 1168 -73.71 89.41 9.46
N VAL A 1169 -74.24 89.28 8.22
CA VAL A 1169 -73.94 89.91 6.88
C VAL A 1169 -72.48 90.40 6.57
N ILE A 1170 -71.83 90.15 5.40
CA ILE A 1170 -72.03 90.62 3.99
C ILE A 1170 -71.40 89.58 3.00
N THR A 1171 -72.08 89.00 1.99
CA THR A 1171 -72.18 89.36 0.53
C THR A 1171 -70.81 89.46 -0.22
N VAL A 1172 -70.58 89.14 -1.52
CA VAL A 1172 -71.31 88.94 -2.81
C VAL A 1172 -70.27 88.25 -3.80
N VAL A 1173 -70.42 87.68 -5.02
CA VAL A 1173 -71.41 87.23 -6.06
C VAL A 1173 -70.55 86.53 -7.18
N SER A 1174 -70.94 85.70 -8.17
CA SER A 1174 -71.96 84.64 -8.40
C SER A 1174 -71.69 83.93 -9.76
N THR A 1175 -72.45 82.88 -10.14
CA THR A 1175 -72.71 82.37 -11.54
C THR A 1175 -71.53 81.77 -12.36
N SER A 1176 -71.65 80.83 -13.32
CA SER A 1176 -72.75 80.02 -13.94
C SER A 1176 -72.13 78.81 -14.71
N VAL A 1177 -72.61 77.54 -14.80
CA VAL A 1177 -73.86 76.89 -15.32
C VAL A 1177 -73.70 76.18 -16.72
N ILE A 1178 -73.97 74.85 -16.76
CA ILE A 1178 -74.51 73.99 -17.89
C ILE A 1178 -73.65 73.33 -19.03
N TYR A 1179 -73.82 71.99 -19.14
CA TYR A 1179 -73.86 71.03 -20.30
C TYR A 1179 -72.69 70.74 -21.29
N SER A 1180 -72.94 69.69 -22.10
CA SER A 1180 -72.06 68.86 -22.95
C SER A 1180 -72.20 69.09 -24.47
N LYS A 1181 -71.21 68.64 -25.28
CA LYS A 1181 -71.38 67.76 -26.49
C LYS A 1181 -70.12 67.53 -27.35
N ILE A 1182 -69.80 66.25 -27.60
CA ILE A 1182 -69.76 65.55 -28.91
C ILE A 1182 -69.11 66.24 -30.16
N TYR A 1183 -68.02 65.60 -30.66
CA TYR A 1183 -67.54 65.42 -32.07
C TYR A 1183 -66.55 66.36 -32.83
N SER A 1184 -65.53 65.70 -33.43
CA SER A 1184 -64.63 66.11 -34.54
C SER A 1184 -63.56 67.18 -34.21
N LYS A 1185 -62.40 67.28 -34.89
CA LYS A 1185 -62.03 66.85 -36.26
C LYS A 1185 -60.52 66.55 -36.44
N LYS A 1186 -60.13 66.07 -37.63
CA LYS A 1186 -58.80 65.54 -38.05
C LYS A 1186 -57.61 66.56 -38.06
N LYS A 1187 -56.40 66.01 -37.88
CA LYS A 1187 -55.07 66.41 -38.44
C LYS A 1187 -54.43 67.75 -37.99
N GLY A 1188 -53.21 67.66 -37.43
CA GLY A 1188 -52.21 68.75 -37.34
C GLY A 1188 -50.78 68.19 -37.26
N LYS A 1189 -49.81 68.75 -38.01
CA LYS A 1189 -48.43 68.22 -38.17
C LYS A 1189 -47.39 69.06 -37.40
N ARG A 1190 -46.30 68.40 -36.97
CA ARG A 1190 -44.96 68.96 -36.61
C ARG A 1190 -44.91 69.87 -35.36
N GLY A 1191 -43.74 69.95 -34.70
CA GLY A 1191 -43.56 70.83 -33.53
C GLY A 1191 -42.12 71.19 -33.15
N ASN A 1192 -41.28 70.22 -32.75
CA ASN A 1192 -39.83 70.34 -32.55
C ASN A 1192 -39.29 71.23 -31.39
N LYS A 1193 -38.22 70.74 -30.73
CA LYS A 1193 -37.20 71.46 -29.91
C LYS A 1193 -37.57 72.14 -28.56
N LYS A 1194 -36.92 71.63 -27.50
CA LYS A 1194 -36.00 72.32 -26.52
C LYS A 1194 -36.56 73.55 -25.74
N LYS A 1195 -36.14 73.83 -24.48
CA LYS A 1195 -34.76 73.71 -23.94
C LYS A 1195 -34.73 73.89 -22.40
N GLY A 1196 -33.97 73.04 -21.70
CA GLY A 1196 -33.53 73.27 -20.31
C GLY A 1196 -34.59 73.06 -19.21
N LYS A 1197 -34.23 73.13 -17.91
CA LYS A 1197 -32.88 73.15 -17.32
C LYS A 1197 -32.98 72.74 -15.83
N LYS A 1198 -32.08 71.87 -15.36
CA LYS A 1198 -31.72 71.53 -13.97
C LYS A 1198 -32.64 72.04 -12.82
N ARG A 1199 -33.10 71.10 -12.00
CA ARG A 1199 -32.32 70.80 -10.79
C ARG A 1199 -31.93 69.33 -10.80
#